data_AF-A0A2N0XHS1-F1
#
_entry.id   AF-A0A2N0XHS1-F1
#
_cell.length_a   1.000
_cell.length_b   1.000
_cell.length_c   1.000
_cell.angle_alpha   90.00
_cell.angle_beta   90.00
_cell.angle_gamma   90.00
#
_symmetry.space_group_name_H-M   'P 1'
#
loop_
_entity.id
_entity.type
_entity.pdbx_description
1 polymer ?
#
loop_
_entity_poly.entity_id
_entity_poly.type
_entity_poly.pdbx_seq_one_letter_code
_entity_poly.pdbx_strand_id
1 'polypeptide(L)'
;MKKYILSLAVVSLFYTKSDACAWSDPDYDYFNLFTQSIIKDKAYLPFLHTYSTRFYGGYNPSLIPDDNIETWRKFFNNQLTYSETANLVYKMSMSDLNAFKNGNPTHPLLLKLGTGSYQKYKEGIDYLIEAKYLEPYMSINYVESENSFYYDRDANRKNATALDYDKTIAALTSLYNAAKNPEIKQRYGYQLVRLNHYTRNYDSAVKAFNTYVAPIKLKSTVYFMALDQLAGAQRGMEMNSDANWNFFQVFMNTKDRKESAFVSMKLSDTASFSNILKRANTNEEKNMAYFLLGYEDFNNPIPTMEKMYDINPDSEILKVMAARSINELERSYLPIYYYTSDAANNIYTQRGKADTNVSSSKDVKAGSAPEVREEKLSFWQKIVRFFKNLFGDSKSDKTGDANKADLSDDELLNNPNRIPFYTTGYGYDEKMKDYLDDLEKFTEKTKEKSKDEYWQIANAYLKFLKKDYKGSTEILNEIKTSNPEYLEEIKRMKVLNDIVSQPKIDAAYEDRLMKDYAEYFVEKPVKKDTATTDNFDYYGEVPSTADFLKDVLANRYFLQGEDGKSFLMNNKLSDLQYNPNSSLVKSVEDFYRKSNKTQFEQQIIAKNMDSVGNIDAFFNTIYGDRAMRLADFEKAKSYYVKAKGFAGIPRQNYDWTEKEGQKITQKQYAPAEYDGYKNISNLVFGHNVWESYQSPDTESMKAENYSDFPFIKNTMNKLELAEALIQLKKIGNGTDEKASRANQLIGNLLYNTSILGYYRQLFVMDIDNTNGGKYNFWNTDRANPYMYYYKNFLDTSYIEPDNFDLSINYYQKALKLSNNKEDKARILFQMASAEQGKYYQYEAKNQGNFDYSDPKWSEKEEAHQKEMNTLRNQKYRTYFAQLKSQYSDTEAAKDLMGSCSYFSYFMR
;
A
#
# COMPACT_ATOMS: atom_id res chain seq x y z
N MET A 1 -35.82 -33.96 -18.91
CA MET A 1 -35.70 -32.50 -18.62
C MET A 1 -35.01 -32.18 -17.29
N LYS A 2 -35.06 -33.02 -16.23
CA LYS A 2 -34.38 -32.73 -14.95
C LYS A 2 -32.84 -32.89 -14.94
N LYS A 3 -32.22 -33.58 -15.92
CA LYS A 3 -30.75 -33.77 -15.98
C LYS A 3 -29.97 -32.62 -16.64
N TYR A 4 -30.63 -31.80 -17.48
CA TYR A 4 -29.97 -30.65 -18.13
C TYR A 4 -30.04 -29.36 -17.29
N ILE A 5 -30.98 -29.27 -16.35
CA ILE A 5 -31.15 -28.12 -15.46
C ILE A 5 -30.06 -28.08 -14.39
N LEU A 6 -29.60 -29.25 -13.91
CA LEU A 6 -28.51 -29.33 -12.93
C LEU A 6 -27.15 -28.95 -13.56
N SER A 7 -26.93 -29.30 -14.83
CA SER A 7 -25.72 -28.92 -15.58
C SER A 7 -25.67 -27.44 -15.89
N LEU A 8 -26.82 -26.80 -16.21
CA LEU A 8 -26.88 -25.34 -16.38
C LEU A 8 -26.65 -24.59 -15.06
N ALA A 9 -27.17 -25.10 -13.94
CA ALA A 9 -26.97 -24.50 -12.62
C ALA A 9 -25.50 -24.56 -12.15
N VAL A 10 -24.79 -25.65 -12.48
CA VAL A 10 -23.35 -25.77 -12.19
C VAL A 10 -22.52 -24.88 -13.13
N VAL A 11 -22.89 -24.74 -14.41
CA VAL A 11 -22.23 -23.79 -15.33
C VAL A 11 -22.47 -22.33 -14.91
N SER A 12 -23.66 -21.97 -14.40
CA SER A 12 -23.91 -20.63 -13.87
C SER A 12 -23.15 -20.31 -12.58
N LEU A 13 -22.77 -21.33 -11.79
CA LEU A 13 -21.90 -21.15 -10.62
C LEU A 13 -20.42 -20.90 -11.01
N PHE A 14 -20.01 -21.21 -12.24
CA PHE A 14 -18.71 -20.80 -12.80
C PHE A 14 -18.75 -19.43 -13.49
N TYR A 15 -19.94 -18.82 -13.62
CA TYR A 15 -20.12 -17.46 -14.16
C TYR A 15 -20.25 -16.39 -13.08
N THR A 16 -20.16 -16.75 -11.80
CA THR A 16 -19.94 -15.75 -10.76
C THR A 16 -18.48 -15.33 -10.80
N LYS A 17 -18.22 -14.14 -11.35
CA LYS A 17 -16.97 -13.43 -11.10
C LYS A 17 -16.85 -13.24 -9.59
N SER A 18 -16.11 -14.12 -8.92
CA SER A 18 -15.53 -13.83 -7.63
C SER A 18 -14.19 -13.17 -7.92
N ASP A 19 -14.20 -11.84 -8.05
CA ASP A 19 -12.97 -11.08 -8.00
C ASP A 19 -12.46 -11.21 -6.55
N ALA A 20 -11.37 -11.95 -6.37
CA ALA A 20 -10.65 -11.94 -5.11
C ALA A 20 -10.03 -10.55 -4.96
N CYS A 21 -10.77 -9.62 -4.38
CA CYS A 21 -10.25 -8.33 -3.98
C CYS A 21 -9.26 -8.58 -2.84
N ALA A 22 -7.96 -8.52 -3.12
CA ALA A 22 -7.00 -8.22 -2.07
C ALA A 22 -7.42 -6.87 -1.46
N TRP A 23 -7.75 -6.86 -0.17
CA TRP A 23 -8.26 -5.67 0.50
C TRP A 23 -7.09 -4.72 0.76
N SER A 24 -6.82 -3.78 -0.16
CA SER A 24 -5.89 -2.66 0.07
C SER A 24 -6.66 -1.44 0.57
N ASP A 25 -6.15 -0.78 1.60
CA ASP A 25 -6.70 0.49 2.09
C ASP A 25 -5.92 1.66 1.48
N PRO A 26 -6.52 2.45 0.57
CA PRO A 26 -5.82 3.52 -0.10
C PRO A 26 -5.32 4.61 0.85
N ASP A 27 -5.86 4.74 2.07
CA ASP A 27 -5.41 5.73 3.05
C ASP A 27 -4.02 5.42 3.63
N TYR A 28 -3.49 4.21 3.41
CA TYR A 28 -2.15 3.78 3.85
C TYR A 28 -1.11 3.81 2.71
N ASP A 29 -1.50 4.11 1.48
CA ASP A 29 -0.64 3.99 0.28
C ASP A 29 0.13 5.29 -0.08
N TYR A 30 0.14 6.30 0.80
CA TYR A 30 0.85 7.56 0.57
C TYR A 30 1.41 8.17 1.87
N PHE A 31 2.37 9.09 1.72
CA PHE A 31 2.88 9.89 2.85
C PHE A 31 2.02 11.12 3.06
N ASN A 32 1.37 11.21 4.22
CA ASN A 32 0.65 12.40 4.66
C ASN A 32 1.61 13.39 5.33
N LEU A 33 2.04 14.42 4.60
CA LEU A 33 2.99 15.41 5.08
C LEU A 33 2.34 16.76 5.41
N PHE A 34 1.13 17.03 4.90
CA PHE A 34 0.32 18.18 5.27
C PHE A 34 -0.80 17.77 6.23
N THR A 35 -0.79 18.31 7.46
CA THR A 35 -1.79 17.93 8.48
C THR A 35 -3.17 18.44 8.07
N GLN A 36 -3.99 17.57 7.48
CA GLN A 36 -5.35 17.95 7.11
C GLN A 36 -6.22 18.32 8.33
N SER A 37 -5.90 17.86 9.54
CA SER A 37 -6.62 18.19 10.78
C SER A 37 -6.28 19.56 11.39
N ILE A 38 -5.41 20.34 10.74
CA ILE A 38 -4.98 21.68 11.14
C ILE A 38 -6.11 22.73 11.10
N ILE A 39 -7.28 22.34 10.59
CA ILE A 39 -8.54 23.10 10.57
C ILE A 39 -8.92 23.54 11.99
N LYS A 40 -9.27 24.82 12.18
CA LYS A 40 -9.60 25.43 13.48
C LYS A 40 -10.94 24.95 14.02
N ASP A 41 -11.97 24.88 13.17
CA ASP A 41 -13.27 24.33 13.58
C ASP A 41 -13.26 22.81 13.49
N LYS A 42 -13.05 22.18 14.65
CA LYS A 42 -12.93 20.73 14.78
C LYS A 42 -14.22 19.98 14.41
N ALA A 43 -15.38 20.65 14.34
CA ALA A 43 -16.61 20.01 13.90
C ALA A 43 -16.56 19.51 12.44
N TYR A 44 -15.62 19.97 11.63
CA TYR A 44 -15.45 19.52 10.24
C TYR A 44 -14.37 18.46 10.02
N LEU A 45 -13.71 17.97 11.08
CA LEU A 45 -12.75 16.86 10.97
C LEU A 45 -13.29 15.61 10.27
N PRO A 46 -14.57 15.17 10.45
CA PRO A 46 -15.10 14.02 9.72
C PRO A 46 -15.19 14.23 8.20
N PHE A 47 -15.15 15.49 7.75
CA PHE A 47 -15.28 15.86 6.34
C PHE A 47 -13.92 16.08 5.66
N LEU A 48 -12.83 15.72 6.33
CA LEU A 48 -11.51 15.63 5.72
C LEU A 48 -11.43 14.46 4.73
N HIS A 49 -10.34 14.37 3.96
CA HIS A 49 -10.26 13.44 2.84
C HIS A 49 -9.89 12.03 3.33
N THR A 50 -10.54 11.03 2.74
CA THR A 50 -10.36 9.58 2.99
C THR A 50 -10.95 8.82 1.80
N TYR A 51 -10.34 7.67 1.48
CA TYR A 51 -10.89 6.70 0.52
C TYR A 51 -11.39 5.42 1.19
N SER A 52 -11.02 5.15 2.44
CA SER A 52 -11.40 3.94 3.18
C SER A 52 -12.84 3.99 3.66
N THR A 53 -13.30 5.15 4.11
CA THR A 53 -14.61 5.33 4.76
C THR A 53 -15.35 6.55 4.22
N ARG A 54 -16.66 6.64 4.52
CA ARG A 54 -17.48 7.80 4.10
C ARG A 54 -17.03 9.12 4.75
N PHE A 55 -16.54 9.03 5.99
CA PHE A 55 -16.04 10.14 6.79
C PHE A 55 -14.65 9.79 7.27
N TYR A 56 -13.76 10.78 7.31
CA TYR A 56 -12.39 10.61 7.79
C TYR A 56 -12.40 10.18 9.26
N GLY A 57 -11.68 9.12 9.62
CA GLY A 57 -11.63 8.60 11.00
C GLY A 57 -10.34 8.93 11.77
N GLY A 58 -9.32 9.47 11.09
CA GLY A 58 -7.97 9.69 11.66
C GLY A 58 -7.86 10.93 12.56
N TYR A 59 -8.81 11.14 13.47
CA TYR A 59 -8.79 12.20 14.48
C TYR A 59 -9.35 11.71 15.83
N ASN A 60 -9.03 12.42 16.91
CA ASN A 60 -9.60 12.11 18.23
C ASN A 60 -11.06 12.64 18.31
N PRO A 61 -12.08 11.78 18.46
CA PRO A 61 -13.47 12.21 18.48
C PRO A 61 -13.80 13.20 19.61
N SER A 62 -13.04 13.20 20.71
CA SER A 62 -13.24 14.16 21.80
C SER A 62 -12.94 15.63 21.43
N LEU A 63 -12.30 15.86 20.27
CA LEU A 63 -12.08 17.21 19.72
C LEU A 63 -13.37 17.88 19.23
N ILE A 64 -14.43 17.10 18.98
CA ILE A 64 -15.75 17.61 18.58
C ILE A 64 -16.62 17.74 19.83
N PRO A 65 -16.95 18.96 20.30
CA PRO A 65 -17.82 19.14 21.45
C PRO A 65 -19.26 18.70 21.13
N ASP A 66 -19.89 18.06 22.12
CA ASP A 66 -21.31 17.76 22.12
C ASP A 66 -22.10 19.01 22.54
N ASP A 67 -22.89 19.55 21.62
CA ASP A 67 -23.67 20.77 21.84
C ASP A 67 -24.72 20.58 22.96
N ASN A 68 -25.23 19.36 23.16
CA ASN A 68 -26.18 19.05 24.24
C ASN A 68 -25.46 19.11 25.61
N ILE A 69 -24.20 18.69 25.70
CA ILE A 69 -23.42 18.83 26.93
C ILE A 69 -23.07 20.29 27.21
N GLU A 70 -22.71 21.07 26.19
CA GLU A 70 -22.46 22.52 26.36
C GLU A 70 -23.69 23.26 26.89
N THR A 71 -24.89 22.93 26.38
CA THR A 71 -26.15 23.54 26.85
C THR A 71 -26.46 23.15 28.29
N TRP A 72 -26.34 21.86 28.66
CA TRP A 72 -26.51 21.43 30.05
C TRP A 72 -25.53 22.09 31.01
N ARG A 73 -24.27 22.23 30.60
CA ARG A 73 -23.25 22.90 31.43
C ARG A 73 -23.62 24.35 31.72
N LYS A 74 -24.12 25.07 30.71
CA LYS A 74 -24.65 26.44 30.87
C LYS A 74 -25.88 26.46 31.78
N PHE A 75 -26.79 25.50 31.64
CA PHE A 75 -27.97 25.35 32.51
C PHE A 75 -27.59 25.19 33.98
N PHE A 76 -26.54 24.42 34.29
CA PHE A 76 -25.97 24.28 35.64
C PHE A 76 -24.98 25.40 36.03
N ASN A 77 -25.09 26.56 35.39
CA ASN A 77 -24.31 27.76 35.67
C ASN A 77 -22.78 27.55 35.65
N ASN A 78 -22.30 26.64 34.79
CA ASN A 78 -20.88 26.26 34.66
C ASN A 78 -20.23 25.73 35.96
N GLN A 79 -21.01 25.25 36.93
CA GLN A 79 -20.49 24.68 38.18
C GLN A 79 -19.79 23.33 37.98
N LEU A 80 -20.18 22.61 36.93
CA LEU A 80 -19.59 21.34 36.52
C LEU A 80 -18.65 21.55 35.33
N THR A 81 -17.56 20.80 35.30
CA THR A 81 -16.71 20.70 34.11
C THR A 81 -17.46 20.00 32.97
N TYR A 82 -16.92 20.04 31.76
CA TYR A 82 -17.52 19.35 30.60
C TYR A 82 -17.67 17.83 30.86
N SER A 83 -16.61 17.17 31.32
CA SER A 83 -16.63 15.73 31.64
C SER A 83 -17.62 15.39 32.77
N GLU A 84 -17.68 16.23 33.82
CA GLU A 84 -18.67 16.06 34.90
C GLU A 84 -20.11 16.24 34.41
N THR A 85 -20.34 17.19 33.51
CA THR A 85 -21.66 17.41 32.89
C THR A 85 -22.05 16.22 32.01
N ALA A 86 -21.11 15.72 31.18
CA ALA A 86 -21.34 14.53 30.37
C ALA A 86 -21.67 13.30 31.23
N ASN A 87 -20.98 13.11 32.35
CA ASN A 87 -21.29 12.06 33.31
C ASN A 87 -22.68 12.25 33.94
N LEU A 88 -23.06 13.48 34.33
CA LEU A 88 -24.40 13.78 34.85
C LEU A 88 -25.51 13.48 33.83
N VAL A 89 -25.31 13.80 32.55
CA VAL A 89 -26.35 13.68 31.52
C VAL A 89 -26.42 12.27 30.95
N TYR A 90 -25.28 11.64 30.62
CA TYR A 90 -25.25 10.37 29.91
C TYR A 90 -25.01 9.16 30.82
N LYS A 91 -24.30 9.29 31.95
CA LYS A 91 -23.92 8.13 32.78
C LYS A 91 -24.63 8.04 34.14
N MET A 92 -25.19 9.14 34.65
CA MET A 92 -25.86 9.18 35.95
C MET A 92 -27.04 8.21 35.99
N SER A 93 -27.15 7.45 37.07
CA SER A 93 -28.27 6.52 37.24
C SER A 93 -29.57 7.27 37.58
N MET A 94 -30.71 6.70 37.17
CA MET A 94 -32.02 7.24 37.54
C MET A 94 -32.24 7.19 39.07
N SER A 95 -31.64 6.22 39.77
CA SER A 95 -31.69 6.12 41.23
C SER A 95 -31.02 7.32 41.91
N ASP A 96 -29.83 7.71 41.45
CA ASP A 96 -29.09 8.85 42.01
C ASP A 96 -29.81 10.18 41.79
N LEU A 97 -30.40 10.37 40.60
CA LEU A 97 -31.22 11.57 40.32
C LEU A 97 -32.46 11.63 41.21
N ASN A 98 -33.14 10.50 41.44
CA ASN A 98 -34.27 10.44 42.37
C ASN A 98 -33.86 10.67 43.83
N ALA A 99 -32.71 10.14 44.24
CA ALA A 99 -32.15 10.41 45.57
C ALA A 99 -31.86 11.92 45.76
N PHE A 100 -31.33 12.58 44.74
CA PHE A 100 -31.12 14.04 44.76
C PHE A 100 -32.44 14.81 44.87
N LYS A 101 -33.46 14.42 44.09
CA LYS A 101 -34.82 14.98 44.15
C LYS A 101 -35.45 14.84 45.54
N ASN A 102 -35.19 13.73 46.22
CA ASN A 102 -35.70 13.45 47.56
C ASN A 102 -34.85 14.07 48.69
N GLY A 103 -33.81 14.85 48.35
CA GLY A 103 -32.96 15.54 49.32
C GLY A 103 -31.84 14.69 49.93
N ASN A 104 -31.58 13.49 49.41
CA ASN A 104 -30.57 12.55 49.91
C ASN A 104 -29.52 12.19 48.85
N PRO A 105 -28.81 13.16 48.22
CA PRO A 105 -27.80 12.83 47.21
C PRO A 105 -26.60 12.08 47.83
N THR A 106 -26.22 10.96 47.24
CA THR A 106 -25.03 10.18 47.62
C THR A 106 -23.89 10.32 46.62
N HIS A 107 -24.20 10.66 45.35
CA HIS A 107 -23.21 10.75 44.29
C HIS A 107 -22.35 12.03 44.41
N PRO A 108 -21.00 11.95 44.31
CA PRO A 108 -20.11 13.10 44.46
C PRO A 108 -20.43 14.31 43.57
N LEU A 109 -20.81 14.08 42.31
CA LEU A 109 -21.22 15.17 41.39
C LEU A 109 -22.47 15.93 41.86
N LEU A 110 -23.44 15.22 42.47
CA LEU A 110 -24.68 15.83 42.95
C LEU A 110 -24.43 16.58 44.26
N LEU A 111 -23.54 16.07 45.11
CA LEU A 111 -23.06 16.77 46.30
C LEU A 111 -22.31 18.07 45.93
N LYS A 112 -21.49 18.05 44.87
CA LYS A 112 -20.75 19.22 44.36
C LYS A 112 -21.66 20.37 43.93
N LEU A 113 -22.89 20.08 43.47
CA LEU A 113 -23.85 21.13 43.13
C LEU A 113 -24.30 21.91 44.38
N GLY A 114 -24.19 21.35 45.58
CA GLY A 114 -24.46 22.03 46.85
C GLY A 114 -25.91 21.87 47.37
N THR A 115 -26.11 22.30 48.61
CA THR A 115 -27.40 22.21 49.31
C THR A 115 -28.45 23.12 48.66
N GLY A 116 -29.67 22.61 48.45
CA GLY A 116 -30.76 23.35 47.81
C GLY A 116 -30.71 23.39 46.27
N SER A 117 -29.67 22.80 45.65
CA SER A 117 -29.48 22.85 44.20
C SER A 117 -30.53 22.09 43.40
N TYR A 118 -31.20 21.09 43.98
CA TYR A 118 -32.37 20.49 43.34
C TYR A 118 -33.47 21.53 43.11
N GLN A 119 -33.81 22.37 44.10
CA GLN A 119 -34.86 23.37 43.92
C GLN A 119 -34.46 24.42 42.87
N LYS A 120 -33.18 24.79 42.83
CA LYS A 120 -32.63 25.70 41.82
C LYS A 120 -32.72 25.13 40.40
N TYR A 121 -32.41 23.84 40.22
CA TYR A 121 -32.33 23.18 38.92
C TYR A 121 -33.48 22.18 38.68
N LYS A 122 -34.60 22.36 39.40
CA LYS A 122 -35.69 21.37 39.50
C LYS A 122 -36.16 20.88 38.14
N GLU A 123 -36.51 21.81 37.25
CA GLU A 123 -37.01 21.49 35.91
C GLU A 123 -36.00 20.66 35.09
N GLY A 124 -34.70 20.95 35.22
CA GLY A 124 -33.65 20.20 34.53
C GLY A 124 -33.45 18.79 35.08
N ILE A 125 -33.42 18.65 36.41
CA ILE A 125 -33.28 17.33 37.06
C ILE A 125 -34.52 16.46 36.79
N ASP A 126 -35.72 17.02 36.89
CA ASP A 126 -36.96 16.31 36.57
C ASP A 126 -36.97 15.85 35.10
N TYR A 127 -36.50 16.70 34.16
CA TYR A 127 -36.34 16.29 32.77
C TYR A 127 -35.31 15.17 32.61
N LEU A 128 -34.15 15.23 33.28
CA LEU A 128 -33.14 14.17 33.18
C LEU A 128 -33.66 12.83 33.69
N ILE A 129 -34.45 12.82 34.77
CA ILE A 129 -35.13 11.61 35.27
C ILE A 129 -36.05 11.03 34.18
N GLU A 130 -36.90 11.86 33.58
CA GLU A 130 -37.79 11.43 32.51
C GLU A 130 -37.01 10.93 31.28
N ALA A 131 -35.95 11.64 30.88
CA ALA A 131 -35.10 11.24 29.78
C ALA A 131 -34.42 9.89 30.03
N LYS A 132 -34.00 9.60 31.26
CA LYS A 132 -33.44 8.29 31.66
C LYS A 132 -34.47 7.17 31.63
N TYR A 133 -35.74 7.46 31.93
CA TYR A 133 -36.82 6.49 31.76
C TYR A 133 -37.05 6.15 30.28
N LEU A 134 -37.01 7.15 29.40
CA LEU A 134 -37.25 6.98 27.96
C LEU A 134 -36.05 6.39 27.20
N GLU A 135 -34.83 6.67 27.63
CA GLU A 135 -33.57 6.34 26.95
C GLU A 135 -33.48 4.89 26.40
N PRO A 136 -33.84 3.82 27.16
CA PRO A 136 -33.78 2.45 26.66
C PRO A 136 -34.73 2.16 25.49
N TYR A 137 -35.79 2.94 25.35
CA TYR A 137 -36.84 2.74 24.36
C TYR A 137 -36.66 3.64 23.13
N MET A 138 -35.93 4.75 23.22
CA MET A 138 -35.89 5.76 22.16
C MET A 138 -34.98 5.36 20.98
N SER A 139 -35.37 4.30 20.27
CA SER A 139 -34.82 3.82 19.01
C SER A 139 -35.96 3.45 18.03
N ILE A 140 -35.67 3.52 16.73
CA ILE A 140 -36.63 3.15 15.66
C ILE A 140 -36.95 1.66 15.73
N ASN A 141 -38.22 1.30 15.48
CA ASN A 141 -38.60 -0.09 15.26
C ASN A 141 -37.97 -0.62 13.97
N TYR A 142 -37.14 -1.66 14.09
CA TYR A 142 -36.50 -2.33 12.96
C TYR A 142 -37.54 -3.15 12.19
N VAL A 143 -37.53 -3.03 10.86
CA VAL A 143 -38.32 -3.86 9.97
C VAL A 143 -37.32 -4.57 9.06
N GLU A 144 -37.32 -5.90 9.14
CA GLU A 144 -36.44 -6.75 8.37
C GLU A 144 -36.71 -6.60 6.86
N SER A 145 -35.65 -6.63 6.06
CA SER A 145 -35.73 -6.60 4.59
C SER A 145 -35.01 -7.82 4.02
N GLU A 146 -35.30 -8.18 2.77
CA GLU A 146 -34.66 -9.32 2.09
C GLU A 146 -33.12 -9.22 2.04
N ASN A 147 -32.55 -8.03 2.23
CA ASN A 147 -31.10 -7.77 2.23
C ASN A 147 -30.46 -7.69 3.64
N SER A 148 -31.19 -8.08 4.70
CA SER A 148 -30.76 -7.93 6.09
C SER A 148 -29.68 -8.92 6.58
N PHE A 149 -29.13 -9.74 5.68
CA PHE A 149 -28.24 -10.89 5.98
C PHE A 149 -26.93 -10.54 6.71
N TYR A 150 -26.49 -9.28 6.70
CA TYR A 150 -25.23 -8.82 7.29
C TYR A 150 -25.37 -8.12 8.65
N TYR A 151 -26.56 -8.04 9.22
CA TYR A 151 -26.79 -7.36 10.50
C TYR A 151 -27.17 -8.35 11.60
N ASP A 152 -26.18 -8.86 12.33
CA ASP A 152 -26.43 -9.50 13.62
C ASP A 152 -26.80 -8.40 14.64
N ARG A 153 -28.03 -8.39 15.12
CA ARG A 153 -28.49 -7.43 16.13
C ARG A 153 -29.06 -8.17 17.33
N ASP A 154 -28.65 -7.69 18.50
CA ASP A 154 -29.14 -8.14 19.80
C ASP A 154 -30.67 -8.18 19.85
N ALA A 155 -31.22 -9.39 19.89
CA ALA A 155 -32.66 -9.67 19.90
C ALA A 155 -33.39 -9.06 21.11
N ASN A 156 -32.65 -8.61 22.14
CA ASN A 156 -33.21 -8.03 23.36
C ASN A 156 -33.34 -6.50 23.34
N ARG A 157 -32.99 -5.84 22.22
CA ARG A 157 -33.00 -4.37 22.16
C ARG A 157 -34.42 -3.80 22.15
N LYS A 158 -34.77 -3.02 23.17
CA LYS A 158 -36.05 -2.28 23.26
C LYS A 158 -36.10 -1.13 22.25
N ASN A 159 -37.30 -0.79 21.78
CA ASN A 159 -37.56 0.31 20.85
C ASN A 159 -38.84 1.08 21.24
N ALA A 160 -39.15 2.15 20.49
CA ALA A 160 -40.16 3.12 20.89
C ALA A 160 -41.58 2.53 20.94
N THR A 161 -41.86 1.47 20.19
CA THR A 161 -43.18 0.81 20.18
C THR A 161 -43.42 -0.07 21.41
N ALA A 162 -42.41 -0.28 22.26
CA ALA A 162 -42.56 -0.99 23.53
C ALA A 162 -43.08 -0.09 24.67
N LEU A 163 -43.21 1.23 24.44
CA LEU A 163 -43.88 2.14 25.36
C LEU A 163 -45.39 2.18 25.08
N ASP A 164 -46.18 2.38 26.13
CA ASP A 164 -47.60 2.74 25.99
C ASP A 164 -47.68 4.14 25.40
N TYR A 165 -48.00 4.21 24.11
CA TYR A 165 -47.93 5.44 23.32
C TYR A 165 -48.83 6.54 23.90
N ASP A 166 -50.11 6.24 24.18
CA ASP A 166 -51.07 7.23 24.65
C ASP A 166 -50.70 7.74 26.05
N LYS A 167 -50.30 6.84 26.96
CA LYS A 167 -49.83 7.25 28.29
C LYS A 167 -48.57 8.10 28.22
N THR A 168 -47.62 7.73 27.36
CA THR A 168 -46.35 8.46 27.22
C THR A 168 -46.57 9.85 26.63
N ILE A 169 -47.41 9.98 25.58
CA ILE A 169 -47.78 11.27 24.99
C ILE A 169 -48.49 12.16 26.02
N ALA A 170 -49.44 11.61 26.79
CA ALA A 170 -50.15 12.35 27.82
C ALA A 170 -49.20 12.86 28.92
N ALA A 171 -48.28 12.01 29.39
CA ALA A 171 -47.28 12.36 30.40
C ALA A 171 -46.34 13.47 29.90
N LEU A 172 -45.75 13.31 28.71
CA LEU A 172 -44.85 14.30 28.11
C LEU A 172 -45.55 15.64 27.85
N THR A 173 -46.81 15.60 27.41
CA THR A 173 -47.61 16.83 27.20
C THR A 173 -47.89 17.55 28.51
N SER A 174 -48.20 16.82 29.59
CA SER A 174 -48.38 17.38 30.92
C SER A 174 -47.09 18.06 31.42
N LEU A 175 -45.95 17.37 31.30
CA LEU A 175 -44.63 17.89 31.67
C LEU A 175 -44.24 19.13 30.85
N TYR A 176 -44.53 19.13 29.54
CA TYR A 176 -44.33 20.30 28.67
C TYR A 176 -45.14 21.52 29.14
N ASN A 177 -46.40 21.32 29.51
CA ASN A 177 -47.27 22.40 29.97
C ASN A 177 -46.84 22.94 31.34
N ALA A 178 -46.30 22.07 32.21
CA ALA A 178 -45.80 22.44 33.52
C ALA A 178 -44.44 23.18 33.49
N ALA A 179 -43.59 22.91 32.49
CA ALA A 179 -42.29 23.53 32.34
C ALA A 179 -42.40 25.04 32.06
N LYS A 180 -41.61 25.84 32.79
CA LYS A 180 -41.54 27.30 32.64
C LYS A 180 -40.25 27.75 31.97
N ASN A 181 -39.15 27.02 32.20
CA ASN A 181 -37.89 27.29 31.54
C ASN A 181 -38.03 26.97 30.03
N PRO A 182 -37.77 27.93 29.12
CA PRO A 182 -37.95 27.73 27.68
C PRO A 182 -37.11 26.58 27.10
N GLU A 183 -35.91 26.36 27.62
CA GLU A 183 -35.03 25.28 27.16
C GLU A 183 -35.56 23.91 27.63
N ILE A 184 -35.96 23.77 28.89
CA ILE A 184 -36.56 22.52 29.40
C ILE A 184 -37.89 22.22 28.69
N LYS A 185 -38.70 23.24 28.49
CA LYS A 185 -39.95 23.13 27.72
C LYS A 185 -39.68 22.62 26.30
N GLN A 186 -38.66 23.17 25.63
CA GLN A 186 -38.25 22.70 24.30
C GLN A 186 -37.72 21.26 24.32
N ARG A 187 -37.07 20.82 25.40
CA ARG A 187 -36.62 19.43 25.56
C ARG A 187 -37.78 18.43 25.66
N TYR A 188 -38.86 18.77 26.37
CA TYR A 188 -40.09 17.96 26.34
C TYR A 188 -40.73 17.95 24.94
N GLY A 189 -40.76 19.11 24.26
CA GLY A 189 -41.19 19.19 22.86
C GLY A 189 -40.38 18.28 21.93
N TYR A 190 -39.05 18.24 22.10
CA TYR A 190 -38.17 17.32 21.40
C TYR A 190 -38.53 15.85 21.66
N GLN A 191 -38.77 15.45 22.92
CA GLN A 191 -39.17 14.07 23.23
C GLN A 191 -40.50 13.68 22.56
N LEU A 192 -41.48 14.61 22.51
CA LEU A 192 -42.74 14.39 21.80
C LEU A 192 -42.51 14.16 20.29
N VAL A 193 -41.67 14.98 19.64
CA VAL A 193 -41.33 14.80 18.22
C VAL A 193 -40.60 13.49 17.98
N ARG A 194 -39.58 13.19 18.80
CA ARG A 194 -38.75 11.98 18.71
C ARG A 194 -39.55 10.70 18.90
N LEU A 195 -40.42 10.65 19.91
CA LEU A 195 -41.29 9.49 20.16
C LEU A 195 -42.17 9.21 18.94
N ASN A 196 -42.86 10.24 18.43
CA ASN A 196 -43.71 10.11 17.24
C ASN A 196 -42.92 9.68 16.00
N HIS A 197 -41.73 10.22 15.78
CA HIS A 197 -40.87 9.83 14.67
C HIS A 197 -40.46 8.35 14.79
N TYR A 198 -40.00 7.92 15.96
CA TYR A 198 -39.49 6.55 16.16
C TYR A 198 -40.58 5.48 16.22
N THR A 199 -41.82 5.84 16.54
CA THR A 199 -43.01 4.99 16.34
C THR A 199 -43.57 5.06 14.91
N ARG A 200 -42.92 5.80 14.01
CA ARG A 200 -43.33 6.04 12.61
C ARG A 200 -44.66 6.77 12.43
N ASN A 201 -45.13 7.47 13.46
CA ASN A 201 -46.29 8.35 13.40
C ASN A 201 -45.87 9.71 12.81
N TYR A 202 -45.46 9.71 11.54
CA TYR A 202 -44.76 10.84 10.92
C TYR A 202 -45.60 12.13 10.89
N ASP A 203 -46.89 12.06 10.54
CA ASP A 203 -47.81 13.21 10.61
C ASP A 203 -47.88 13.79 12.02
N SER A 204 -47.93 12.93 13.04
CA SER A 204 -47.97 13.35 14.44
C SER A 204 -46.65 13.98 14.87
N ALA A 205 -45.51 13.52 14.36
CA ALA A 205 -44.21 14.14 14.62
C ALA A 205 -44.15 15.57 14.07
N VAL A 206 -44.65 15.79 12.85
CA VAL A 206 -44.74 17.13 12.24
C VAL A 206 -45.67 18.04 13.04
N LYS A 207 -46.86 17.55 13.41
CA LYS A 207 -47.80 18.30 14.26
C LYS A 207 -47.18 18.63 15.62
N ALA A 208 -46.47 17.68 16.23
CA ALA A 208 -45.80 17.88 17.52
C ALA A 208 -44.73 18.97 17.43
N PHE A 209 -43.94 19.01 16.35
CA PHE A 209 -42.93 20.05 16.17
C PHE A 209 -43.57 21.44 16.07
N ASN A 210 -44.60 21.57 15.24
CA ASN A 210 -45.32 22.84 15.04
C ASN A 210 -46.07 23.31 16.28
N THR A 211 -46.48 22.39 17.16
CA THR A 211 -47.24 22.70 18.38
C THR A 211 -46.32 22.98 19.58
N TYR A 212 -45.28 22.18 19.75
CA TYR A 212 -44.49 22.14 21.00
C TYR A 212 -43.06 22.67 20.86
N VAL A 213 -42.53 22.84 19.64
CA VAL A 213 -41.14 23.29 19.44
C VAL A 213 -41.08 24.65 18.75
N ALA A 214 -41.73 24.80 17.60
CA ALA A 214 -41.68 26.03 16.80
C ALA A 214 -42.18 27.29 17.55
N PRO A 215 -43.29 27.25 18.33
CA PRO A 215 -43.83 28.44 19.01
C PRO A 215 -42.94 28.98 20.13
N ILE A 216 -41.97 28.21 20.64
CA ILE A 216 -41.02 28.66 21.67
C ILE A 216 -40.10 29.76 21.13
N LYS A 217 -39.88 29.81 19.80
CA LYS A 217 -39.02 30.80 19.12
C LYS A 217 -37.57 30.84 19.64
N LEU A 218 -37.09 29.74 20.23
CA LEU A 218 -35.72 29.56 20.69
C LEU A 218 -35.00 28.60 19.74
N LYS A 219 -33.98 29.07 19.01
CA LYS A 219 -33.14 28.25 18.12
C LYS A 219 -31.95 27.67 18.89
N SER A 220 -32.21 26.88 19.93
CA SER A 220 -31.16 26.21 20.72
C SER A 220 -30.69 24.92 20.07
N THR A 221 -29.65 24.26 20.62
CA THR A 221 -29.27 22.89 20.25
C THR A 221 -30.47 21.94 20.22
N VAL A 222 -31.36 22.04 21.22
CA VAL A 222 -32.54 21.18 21.34
C VAL A 222 -33.54 21.42 20.21
N TYR A 223 -33.62 22.66 19.71
CA TYR A 223 -34.41 22.95 18.51
C TYR A 223 -33.88 22.16 17.31
N PHE A 224 -32.57 22.14 17.09
CA PHE A 224 -31.97 21.41 15.98
C PHE A 224 -32.05 19.89 16.18
N MET A 225 -31.98 19.39 17.41
CA MET A 225 -32.29 17.98 17.72
C MET A 225 -33.73 17.63 17.34
N ALA A 226 -34.70 18.51 17.61
CA ALA A 226 -36.09 18.30 17.18
C ALA A 226 -36.27 18.46 15.67
N LEU A 227 -35.51 19.37 15.03
CA LEU A 227 -35.53 19.57 13.59
C LEU A 227 -34.99 18.35 12.83
N ASP A 228 -33.97 17.68 13.37
CA ASP A 228 -33.41 16.42 12.89
C ASP A 228 -34.47 15.32 12.87
N GLN A 229 -35.25 15.19 13.95
CA GLN A 229 -36.36 14.24 14.02
C GLN A 229 -37.53 14.62 13.11
N LEU A 230 -37.83 15.92 12.97
CA LEU A 230 -38.82 16.41 12.01
C LEU A 230 -38.42 16.05 10.57
N ALA A 231 -37.15 16.27 10.21
CA ALA A 231 -36.63 15.95 8.88
C ALA A 231 -36.70 14.45 8.58
N GLY A 232 -36.41 13.61 9.58
CA GLY A 232 -36.61 12.16 9.49
C GLY A 232 -38.08 11.77 9.24
N ALA A 233 -39.02 12.39 9.96
CA ALA A 233 -40.45 12.17 9.74
C ALA A 233 -40.91 12.65 8.36
N GLN A 234 -40.45 13.82 7.91
CA GLN A 234 -40.72 14.34 6.56
C GLN A 234 -40.19 13.41 5.48
N ARG A 235 -39.02 12.81 5.68
CA ARG A 235 -38.48 11.78 4.79
C ARG A 235 -39.40 10.57 4.72
N GLY A 236 -39.89 10.10 5.86
CA GLY A 236 -40.85 8.99 5.95
C GLY A 236 -42.18 9.26 5.22
N MET A 237 -42.53 10.52 5.02
CA MET A 237 -43.71 10.97 4.25
C MET A 237 -43.37 11.39 2.82
N GLU A 238 -42.18 11.06 2.31
CA GLU A 238 -41.72 11.39 0.96
C GLU A 238 -41.60 12.91 0.67
N MET A 239 -41.61 13.75 1.70
CA MET A 239 -41.38 15.20 1.60
C MET A 239 -39.88 15.52 1.44
N ASN A 240 -39.26 14.94 0.41
CA ASN A 240 -37.80 14.88 0.24
C ASN A 240 -37.12 16.26 0.21
N SER A 241 -37.72 17.25 -0.47
CA SER A 241 -37.16 18.61 -0.54
C SER A 241 -37.13 19.30 0.82
N ASP A 242 -38.19 19.16 1.63
CA ASP A 242 -38.25 19.76 2.97
C ASP A 242 -37.39 19.01 3.97
N ALA A 243 -37.33 17.68 3.88
CA ALA A 243 -36.42 16.86 4.67
C ALA A 243 -34.95 17.26 4.42
N ASN A 244 -34.54 17.35 3.15
CA ASN A 244 -33.18 17.77 2.78
C ASN A 244 -32.85 19.17 3.32
N TRP A 245 -33.76 20.13 3.17
CA TRP A 245 -33.58 21.47 3.71
C TRP A 245 -33.44 21.49 5.23
N ASN A 246 -34.25 20.72 5.95
CA ASN A 246 -34.17 20.67 7.41
C ASN A 246 -32.92 19.95 7.90
N PHE A 247 -32.50 18.83 7.27
CA PHE A 247 -31.22 18.21 7.58
C PHE A 247 -30.03 19.12 7.24
N PHE A 248 -30.11 19.92 6.17
CA PHE A 248 -29.12 20.95 5.84
C PHE A 248 -29.00 22.00 6.96
N GLN A 249 -30.14 22.45 7.50
CA GLN A 249 -30.15 23.38 8.63
C GLN A 249 -29.59 22.73 9.91
N VAL A 250 -29.84 21.44 10.16
CA VAL A 250 -29.20 20.70 11.26
C VAL A 250 -27.69 20.62 11.04
N PHE A 251 -27.26 20.24 9.85
CA PHE A 251 -25.84 20.15 9.48
C PHE A 251 -25.10 21.47 9.72
N MET A 252 -25.68 22.59 9.29
CA MET A 252 -25.08 23.91 9.46
C MET A 252 -24.94 24.32 10.93
N ASN A 253 -25.97 24.04 11.76
CA ASN A 253 -26.13 24.66 13.07
C ASN A 253 -25.77 23.73 14.25
N THR A 254 -25.21 22.55 13.98
CA THR A 254 -24.76 21.60 15.01
C THR A 254 -23.31 21.18 14.78
N LYS A 255 -22.62 20.78 15.85
CA LYS A 255 -21.27 20.23 15.80
C LYS A 255 -21.28 18.70 15.78
N ASP A 256 -22.01 18.09 16.70
CA ASP A 256 -22.04 16.63 16.97
C ASP A 256 -22.93 15.83 16.00
N ARG A 257 -23.79 16.50 15.22
CA ARG A 257 -24.76 15.84 14.32
C ARG A 257 -24.46 16.01 12.84
N LYS A 258 -23.32 16.60 12.48
CA LYS A 258 -22.97 16.85 11.08
C LYS A 258 -22.95 15.57 10.26
N GLU A 259 -22.28 14.52 10.73
CA GLU A 259 -22.20 13.23 10.02
C GLU A 259 -23.60 12.61 9.81
N SER A 260 -24.41 12.53 10.87
CA SER A 260 -25.75 11.93 10.79
C SER A 260 -26.69 12.74 9.90
N ALA A 261 -26.64 14.07 9.99
CA ALA A 261 -27.42 14.96 9.13
C ALA A 261 -26.99 14.83 7.67
N PHE A 262 -25.68 14.74 7.41
CA PHE A 262 -25.14 14.53 6.07
C PHE A 262 -25.62 13.23 5.43
N VAL A 263 -25.49 12.10 6.13
CA VAL A 263 -26.03 10.80 5.65
C VAL A 263 -27.53 10.88 5.37
N SER A 264 -28.27 11.63 6.19
CA SER A 264 -29.73 11.74 6.09
C SER A 264 -30.22 12.66 4.98
N MET A 265 -29.40 13.61 4.51
CA MET A 265 -29.74 14.53 3.41
C MET A 265 -29.94 13.81 2.06
N LYS A 266 -29.48 12.56 1.87
CA LYS A 266 -29.64 11.76 0.63
C LYS A 266 -29.52 12.59 -0.67
N LEU A 267 -28.41 13.30 -0.84
CA LEU A 267 -28.17 14.20 -1.97
C LEU A 267 -27.69 13.41 -3.20
N SER A 268 -28.57 12.58 -3.76
CA SER A 268 -28.20 11.66 -4.86
C SER A 268 -28.35 12.23 -6.27
N ASP A 269 -28.83 13.47 -6.43
CA ASP A 269 -29.04 14.10 -7.73
C ASP A 269 -28.83 15.62 -7.73
N THR A 270 -28.57 16.18 -8.91
CA THR A 270 -28.36 17.62 -9.13
C THR A 270 -29.59 18.47 -8.74
N ALA A 271 -30.80 17.91 -8.84
CA ALA A 271 -32.03 18.61 -8.50
C ALA A 271 -32.14 18.91 -6.99
N SER A 272 -31.68 17.96 -6.17
CA SER A 272 -31.62 18.07 -4.71
C SER A 272 -30.67 19.18 -4.26
N PHE A 273 -29.48 19.26 -4.86
CA PHE A 273 -28.54 20.36 -4.62
C PHE A 273 -29.09 21.71 -5.10
N SER A 274 -29.69 21.75 -6.30
CA SER A 274 -30.30 22.98 -6.84
C SER A 274 -31.40 23.51 -5.91
N ASN A 275 -32.16 22.64 -5.26
CA ASN A 275 -33.20 23.03 -4.31
C ASN A 275 -32.62 23.71 -3.06
N ILE A 276 -31.58 23.13 -2.44
CA ILE A 276 -30.89 23.73 -1.29
C ILE A 276 -30.32 25.10 -1.67
N LEU A 277 -29.63 25.19 -2.81
CA LEU A 277 -29.01 26.44 -3.26
C LEU A 277 -30.07 27.53 -3.57
N LYS A 278 -31.23 27.16 -4.12
CA LYS A 278 -32.36 28.09 -4.34
C LYS A 278 -32.98 28.60 -3.05
N ARG A 279 -33.01 27.77 -2.00
CA ARG A 279 -33.55 28.13 -0.68
C ARG A 279 -32.55 28.90 0.19
N ALA A 280 -31.25 28.77 -0.08
CA ALA A 280 -30.19 29.47 0.62
C ALA A 280 -30.23 30.99 0.36
N ASN A 281 -30.54 31.76 1.40
CA ASN A 281 -30.71 33.21 1.31
C ASN A 281 -29.51 33.97 1.89
N THR A 282 -28.80 33.40 2.85
CA THR A 282 -27.59 34.02 3.43
C THR A 282 -26.31 33.57 2.72
N ASN A 283 -25.24 34.34 2.91
CA ASN A 283 -23.92 33.98 2.38
C ASN A 283 -23.44 32.66 3.01
N GLU A 284 -23.67 32.46 4.31
CA GLU A 284 -23.30 31.24 5.03
C GLU A 284 -24.03 30.02 4.49
N GLU A 285 -25.35 30.13 4.24
CA GLU A 285 -26.13 29.05 3.63
C GLU A 285 -25.65 28.71 2.22
N LYS A 286 -25.39 29.73 1.39
CA LYS A 286 -24.88 29.51 0.03
C LYS A 286 -23.50 28.86 0.04
N ASN A 287 -22.61 29.33 0.92
CA ASN A 287 -21.26 28.78 1.06
C ASN A 287 -21.30 27.32 1.52
N MET A 288 -22.19 26.99 2.46
CA MET A 288 -22.38 25.60 2.92
C MET A 288 -22.96 24.70 1.82
N ALA A 289 -23.90 25.20 1.03
CA ALA A 289 -24.46 24.45 -0.09
C ALA A 289 -23.37 24.10 -1.12
N TYR A 290 -22.45 25.03 -1.42
CA TYR A 290 -21.29 24.76 -2.28
C TYR A 290 -20.32 23.76 -1.65
N PHE A 291 -20.07 23.83 -0.34
CA PHE A 291 -19.26 22.83 0.36
C PHE A 291 -19.82 21.41 0.20
N LEU A 292 -21.14 21.23 0.41
CA LEU A 292 -21.78 19.92 0.22
C LEU A 292 -21.70 19.43 -1.22
N LEU A 293 -21.81 20.33 -2.20
CA LEU A 293 -21.64 19.99 -3.61
C LEU A 293 -20.21 19.55 -3.92
N GLY A 294 -19.22 20.29 -3.43
CA GLY A 294 -17.80 19.97 -3.63
C GLY A 294 -17.34 18.72 -2.89
N TYR A 295 -18.00 18.35 -1.80
CA TYR A 295 -17.71 17.10 -1.08
C TYR A 295 -18.12 15.85 -1.87
N GLU A 296 -19.19 15.92 -2.68
CA GLU A 296 -19.75 14.79 -3.44
C GLU A 296 -19.25 14.73 -4.92
N ASP A 297 -18.65 15.81 -5.45
CA ASP A 297 -18.10 15.85 -6.82
C ASP A 297 -16.59 15.54 -6.83
N PHE A 298 -16.20 14.40 -7.43
CA PHE A 298 -14.87 13.79 -7.28
C PHE A 298 -13.82 14.18 -8.34
N ASN A 299 -14.11 15.04 -9.31
CA ASN A 299 -13.17 15.25 -10.44
C ASN A 299 -12.26 16.48 -10.31
N ASN A 300 -12.76 17.62 -9.81
CA ASN A 300 -11.95 18.83 -9.64
C ASN A 300 -12.61 19.79 -8.62
N PRO A 301 -12.02 20.02 -7.44
CA PRO A 301 -12.62 20.84 -6.39
C PRO A 301 -12.55 22.35 -6.68
N ILE A 302 -11.65 22.79 -7.58
CA ILE A 302 -11.33 24.21 -7.78
C ILE A 302 -12.55 25.06 -8.20
N PRO A 303 -13.37 24.69 -9.20
CA PRO A 303 -14.52 25.51 -9.60
C PRO A 303 -15.53 25.76 -8.48
N THR A 304 -15.70 24.80 -7.56
CA THR A 304 -16.56 24.95 -6.39
C THR A 304 -15.90 25.84 -5.33
N MET A 305 -14.60 25.67 -5.09
CA MET A 305 -13.82 26.52 -4.20
C MET A 305 -13.82 27.99 -4.63
N GLU A 306 -13.81 28.26 -5.95
CA GLU A 306 -13.97 29.61 -6.52
C GLU A 306 -15.30 30.26 -6.10
N LYS A 307 -16.40 29.52 -6.14
CA LYS A 307 -17.71 30.01 -5.69
C LYS A 307 -17.72 30.30 -4.19
N MET A 308 -17.08 29.45 -3.40
CA MET A 308 -16.95 29.63 -1.95
C MET A 308 -16.09 30.86 -1.61
N TYR A 309 -14.99 31.04 -2.33
CA TYR A 309 -14.09 32.20 -2.20
C TYR A 309 -14.80 33.52 -2.46
N ASP A 310 -15.63 33.59 -3.51
CA ASP A 310 -16.42 34.79 -3.84
C ASP A 310 -17.41 35.17 -2.72
N ILE A 311 -17.85 34.20 -1.92
CA ILE A 311 -18.80 34.41 -0.82
C ILE A 311 -18.07 34.77 0.48
N ASN A 312 -17.13 33.93 0.91
CA ASN A 312 -16.37 34.13 2.13
C ASN A 312 -14.99 33.46 2.04
N PRO A 313 -13.92 34.21 1.70
CA PRO A 313 -12.57 33.68 1.60
C PRO A 313 -11.95 33.27 2.94
N ASP A 314 -12.51 33.74 4.07
CA ASP A 314 -12.09 33.38 5.43
C ASP A 314 -12.82 32.14 5.98
N SER A 315 -13.73 31.54 5.21
CA SER A 315 -14.57 30.45 5.71
C SER A 315 -13.79 29.17 6.02
N GLU A 316 -14.10 28.56 7.15
CA GLU A 316 -13.39 27.36 7.61
C GLU A 316 -13.63 26.15 6.69
N ILE A 317 -14.85 26.01 6.16
CA ILE A 317 -15.21 24.96 5.20
C ILE A 317 -14.47 25.08 3.85
N LEU A 318 -14.02 26.29 3.47
CA LEU A 318 -13.16 26.46 2.29
C LEU A 318 -11.75 25.92 2.55
N LYS A 319 -11.24 26.05 3.79
CA LYS A 319 -9.97 25.44 4.21
C LYS A 319 -10.08 23.92 4.26
N VAL A 320 -11.24 23.37 4.66
CA VAL A 320 -11.51 21.92 4.58
C VAL A 320 -11.40 21.44 3.14
N MET A 321 -12.01 22.13 2.18
CA MET A 321 -11.88 21.79 0.75
C MET A 321 -10.44 21.87 0.26
N ALA A 322 -9.68 22.88 0.68
CA ALA A 322 -8.26 23.01 0.34
C ALA A 322 -7.43 21.86 0.94
N ALA A 323 -7.64 21.51 2.22
CA ALA A 323 -6.95 20.40 2.88
C ALA A 323 -7.22 19.06 2.18
N ARG A 324 -8.49 18.80 1.80
CA ARG A 324 -8.85 17.63 0.99
C ARG A 324 -8.13 17.62 -0.36
N SER A 325 -8.09 18.77 -1.02
CA SER A 325 -7.45 18.93 -2.34
C SER A 325 -5.94 18.72 -2.28
N ILE A 326 -5.29 19.20 -1.22
CA ILE A 326 -3.87 18.96 -0.95
C ILE A 326 -3.63 17.47 -0.72
N ASN A 327 -4.43 16.84 0.14
CA ASN A 327 -4.25 15.43 0.47
C ASN A 327 -4.40 14.51 -0.76
N GLU A 328 -5.35 14.83 -1.64
CA GLU A 328 -5.50 14.16 -2.92
C GLU A 328 -4.27 14.32 -3.83
N LEU A 329 -3.63 15.51 -3.85
CA LEU A 329 -2.35 15.70 -4.54
C LEU A 329 -1.22 14.90 -3.88
N GLU A 330 -1.19 14.79 -2.55
CA GLU A 330 -0.19 13.97 -1.84
C GLU A 330 -0.24 12.51 -2.28
N ARG A 331 -1.42 11.95 -2.53
CA ARG A 331 -1.55 10.57 -3.02
C ARG A 331 -0.89 10.36 -4.38
N SER A 332 -0.86 11.39 -5.21
CA SER A 332 -0.23 11.34 -6.54
C SER A 332 1.27 11.66 -6.49
N TYR A 333 1.69 12.60 -5.64
CA TYR A 333 3.07 13.09 -5.56
C TYR A 333 3.95 12.33 -4.55
N LEU A 334 3.33 11.72 -3.53
CA LEU A 334 4.00 11.13 -2.37
C LEU A 334 3.55 9.68 -2.11
N PRO A 335 3.51 8.79 -3.11
CA PRO A 335 3.18 7.39 -2.88
C PRO A 335 4.24 6.73 -1.99
N ILE A 336 3.84 5.75 -1.17
CA ILE A 336 4.81 5.00 -0.35
C ILE A 336 5.72 4.07 -1.17
N TYR A 337 5.31 3.78 -2.41
CA TYR A 337 6.03 2.94 -3.36
C TYR A 337 6.06 3.60 -4.75
N TYR A 338 7.25 3.70 -5.32
CA TYR A 338 7.46 4.14 -6.70
C TYR A 338 7.73 2.92 -7.58
N TYR A 339 6.76 2.55 -8.41
CA TYR A 339 6.88 1.41 -9.32
C TYR A 339 7.47 1.82 -10.67
N THR A 340 8.18 0.91 -11.34
CA THR A 340 8.60 1.09 -12.73
C THR A 340 7.42 0.84 -13.68
N SER A 341 7.41 1.45 -14.87
CA SER A 341 6.36 1.24 -15.87
C SER A 341 6.20 -0.24 -16.26
N ASP A 342 7.29 -1.00 -16.30
CA ASP A 342 7.29 -2.44 -16.61
C ASP A 342 6.76 -3.31 -15.45
N ALA A 343 6.98 -2.89 -14.19
CA ALA A 343 6.37 -3.53 -13.02
C ALA A 343 4.87 -3.20 -12.92
N ALA A 344 4.48 -1.97 -13.23
CA ALA A 344 3.09 -1.54 -13.24
C ALA A 344 2.26 -2.36 -14.26
N ASN A 345 2.75 -2.52 -15.49
CA ASN A 345 2.05 -3.26 -16.56
C ASN A 345 1.78 -4.74 -16.25
N ASN A 346 2.65 -5.42 -15.49
CA ASN A 346 2.47 -6.83 -15.13
C ASN A 346 1.50 -7.05 -13.95
N ILE A 347 1.23 -6.00 -13.16
CA ILE A 347 0.27 -6.05 -12.05
C ILE A 347 -1.16 -5.78 -12.59
N TYR A 348 -1.31 -4.94 -13.62
CA TYR A 348 -2.59 -4.70 -14.29
C TYR A 348 -3.19 -5.95 -14.97
N THR A 349 -2.37 -6.96 -15.30
CA THR A 349 -2.85 -8.24 -15.84
C THR A 349 -3.42 -9.19 -14.79
N GLN A 350 -3.24 -8.93 -13.49
CA GLN A 350 -3.79 -9.76 -12.40
C GLN A 350 -4.99 -9.15 -11.66
N ARG A 351 -5.33 -7.88 -11.90
CA ARG A 351 -6.56 -7.27 -11.37
C ARG A 351 -7.50 -7.00 -12.53
N GLY A 352 -8.58 -7.78 -12.61
CA GLY A 352 -9.58 -7.68 -13.67
C GLY A 352 -9.99 -6.22 -13.91
N LYS A 353 -9.82 -5.74 -15.16
CA LYS A 353 -10.33 -4.44 -15.58
C LYS A 353 -11.85 -4.41 -15.35
N ALA A 354 -12.30 -3.52 -14.47
CA ALA A 354 -13.71 -3.21 -14.32
C ALA A 354 -14.23 -2.55 -15.60
N ASP A 355 -15.41 -2.99 -16.04
CA ASP A 355 -16.10 -2.53 -17.24
C ASP A 355 -16.23 -0.99 -17.26
N THR A 356 -15.48 -0.32 -18.13
CA THR A 356 -15.88 0.99 -18.65
C THR A 356 -16.34 0.81 -20.10
N ASN A 357 -17.64 0.56 -20.24
CA ASN A 357 -18.33 0.72 -21.52
C ASN A 357 -18.29 2.19 -21.94
N VAL A 358 -17.25 2.58 -22.67
CA VAL A 358 -17.32 3.73 -23.57
C VAL A 358 -16.74 3.30 -24.91
N SER A 359 -17.63 3.18 -25.88
CA SER A 359 -17.35 2.84 -27.27
C SER A 359 -16.20 3.70 -27.83
N SER A 360 -15.05 3.09 -28.08
CA SER A 360 -13.99 3.66 -28.89
C SER A 360 -14.38 3.58 -30.36
N SER A 361 -15.17 4.56 -30.82
CA SER A 361 -15.31 4.81 -32.25
C SER A 361 -14.01 5.43 -32.76
N LYS A 362 -13.19 4.61 -33.42
CA LYS A 362 -12.14 5.08 -34.33
C LYS A 362 -12.82 5.64 -35.58
N ASP A 363 -13.01 6.95 -35.62
CA ASP A 363 -13.14 7.70 -36.88
C ASP A 363 -12.27 8.95 -36.81
N VAL A 364 -11.05 8.83 -37.33
CA VAL A 364 -10.15 9.96 -37.57
C VAL A 364 -10.64 10.67 -38.84
N LYS A 365 -11.30 11.81 -38.67
CA LYS A 365 -11.36 12.86 -39.70
C LYS A 365 -10.65 14.11 -39.19
N ALA A 366 -9.73 14.58 -40.02
CA ALA A 366 -8.90 15.76 -39.82
C ALA A 366 -9.71 17.04 -39.54
N GLY A 367 -9.22 17.87 -38.61
CA GLY A 367 -9.72 19.24 -38.43
C GLY A 367 -9.29 19.93 -37.13
N SER A 368 -8.31 20.83 -37.24
CA SER A 368 -7.98 22.00 -36.39
C SER A 368 -7.69 21.81 -34.89
N ALA A 369 -6.41 21.94 -34.53
CA ALA A 369 -5.93 22.25 -33.18
C ALA A 369 -6.19 23.73 -32.82
N PRO A 370 -6.52 24.07 -31.56
CA PRO A 370 -6.31 25.41 -31.02
C PRO A 370 -4.90 25.55 -30.44
N GLU A 371 -4.29 26.70 -30.71
CA GLU A 371 -2.91 27.09 -30.44
C GLU A 371 -2.48 26.99 -28.97
N VAL A 372 -1.36 26.29 -28.74
CA VAL A 372 -0.51 26.46 -27.55
C VAL A 372 0.46 27.60 -27.86
N ARG A 373 0.44 28.67 -27.05
CA ARG A 373 1.45 29.73 -27.11
C ARG A 373 2.81 29.17 -26.66
N GLU A 374 3.72 29.01 -27.60
CA GLU A 374 5.13 28.70 -27.34
C GLU A 374 5.82 29.84 -26.59
N GLU A 375 6.42 29.56 -25.43
CA GLU A 375 7.56 30.33 -24.96
C GLU A 375 8.75 30.07 -25.90
N LYS A 376 9.04 31.06 -26.76
CA LYS A 376 10.18 30.98 -27.68
C LYS A 376 11.49 31.01 -26.90
N LEU A 377 12.19 29.89 -26.89
CA LEU A 377 13.62 29.79 -26.58
C LEU A 377 14.40 30.95 -27.20
N SER A 378 15.18 31.63 -26.37
CA SER A 378 16.02 32.77 -26.76
C SER A 378 16.96 32.40 -27.91
N PHE A 379 17.22 33.35 -28.80
CA PHE A 379 18.19 33.22 -29.90
C PHE A 379 19.55 32.70 -29.41
N TRP A 380 19.96 33.08 -28.19
CA TRP A 380 21.17 32.58 -27.54
C TRP A 380 21.10 31.10 -27.14
N GLN A 381 19.94 30.60 -26.68
CA GLN A 381 19.75 29.18 -26.37
C GLN A 381 19.78 28.31 -27.64
N LYS A 382 19.33 28.85 -28.77
CA LYS A 382 19.43 28.19 -30.09
C LYS A 382 20.88 28.15 -30.59
N ILE A 383 21.63 29.24 -30.40
CA ILE A 383 23.07 29.31 -30.74
C ILE A 383 23.90 28.34 -29.88
N VAL A 384 23.68 28.32 -28.56
CA VAL A 384 24.39 27.39 -27.66
C VAL A 384 24.12 25.93 -28.04
N ARG A 385 22.86 25.57 -28.35
CA ARG A 385 22.52 24.23 -28.83
C ARG A 385 23.13 23.91 -30.20
N PHE A 386 23.19 24.87 -31.12
CA PHE A 386 23.83 24.70 -32.42
C PHE A 386 25.33 24.42 -32.28
N PHE A 387 26.07 25.18 -31.47
CA PHE A 387 27.50 24.96 -31.25
C PHE A 387 27.80 23.68 -30.44
N LYS A 388 26.95 23.30 -29.48
CA LYS A 388 27.08 22.03 -28.73
C LYS A 388 26.89 20.80 -29.62
N ASN A 389 26.05 20.92 -30.65
CA ASN A 389 25.81 19.86 -31.64
C ASN A 389 26.82 19.85 -32.80
N LEU A 390 27.50 20.97 -33.08
CA LEU A 390 28.44 21.09 -34.21
C LEU A 390 29.90 20.73 -33.84
N PHE A 391 30.26 20.78 -32.56
CA PHE A 391 31.63 20.51 -32.07
C PHE A 391 31.69 19.48 -30.92
N GLY A 392 30.55 18.94 -30.50
CA GLY A 392 30.50 17.83 -29.54
C GLY A 392 30.70 16.50 -30.26
N ASP A 393 31.88 15.92 -30.10
CA ASP A 393 32.28 14.66 -30.72
C ASP A 393 31.30 13.53 -30.38
N SER A 394 30.92 12.78 -31.40
CA SER A 394 29.88 11.76 -31.38
C SER A 394 30.28 10.53 -30.57
N LYS A 395 29.50 10.22 -29.53
CA LYS A 395 29.18 8.84 -29.14
C LYS A 395 27.69 8.72 -28.86
N SER A 396 26.95 8.25 -29.86
CA SER A 396 25.67 7.60 -29.68
C SER A 396 25.94 6.16 -29.26
N ASP A 397 25.81 5.87 -27.97
CA ASP A 397 25.59 4.52 -27.50
C ASP A 397 24.47 4.55 -26.46
N LYS A 398 23.59 3.55 -26.58
CA LYS A 398 22.53 3.21 -25.64
C LYS A 398 23.08 3.27 -24.22
N THR A 399 22.39 3.99 -23.33
CA THR A 399 22.82 4.24 -21.95
C THR A 399 22.90 2.93 -21.15
N GLY A 400 24.07 2.29 -21.20
CA GLY A 400 24.65 1.56 -20.10
C GLY A 400 25.65 2.47 -19.39
N ASP A 401 25.57 2.51 -18.05
CA ASP A 401 26.57 3.03 -17.12
C ASP A 401 27.37 4.27 -17.59
N ALA A 402 26.72 5.43 -17.59
CA ALA A 402 27.44 6.62 -17.13
C ALA A 402 27.68 6.43 -15.63
N ASN A 403 28.92 6.64 -15.15
CA ASN A 403 29.23 6.54 -13.71
C ASN A 403 28.31 7.47 -12.92
N LYS A 404 27.30 6.91 -12.24
CA LYS A 404 26.40 7.66 -11.33
C LYS A 404 27.16 8.52 -10.31
N ALA A 405 28.40 8.15 -10.00
CA ALA A 405 29.27 8.84 -9.06
C ALA A 405 29.76 10.24 -9.51
N ASP A 406 29.65 10.58 -10.80
CA ASP A 406 30.23 11.82 -11.36
C ASP A 406 29.19 12.91 -11.72
N LEU A 407 27.92 12.76 -11.28
CA LEU A 407 26.86 13.74 -11.56
C LEU A 407 27.06 15.04 -10.76
N SER A 408 26.86 16.18 -11.43
CA SER A 408 26.82 17.50 -10.79
C SER A 408 25.54 17.72 -9.98
N ASP A 409 25.55 18.72 -9.07
CA ASP A 409 24.37 19.06 -8.26
C ASP A 409 23.14 19.40 -9.13
N ASP A 410 23.36 20.12 -10.24
CA ASP A 410 22.29 20.45 -11.20
C ASP A 410 21.73 19.20 -11.88
N GLU A 411 22.57 18.22 -12.22
CA GLU A 411 22.12 16.95 -12.80
C GLU A 411 21.36 16.10 -11.78
N LEU A 412 21.77 16.10 -10.51
CA LEU A 412 21.08 15.41 -9.43
C LEU A 412 19.72 16.04 -9.14
N LEU A 413 19.62 17.37 -9.11
CA LEU A 413 18.35 18.09 -8.88
C LEU A 413 17.34 17.89 -10.00
N ASN A 414 17.80 17.89 -11.25
CA ASN A 414 16.94 17.74 -12.43
C ASN A 414 16.76 16.29 -12.88
N ASN A 415 17.24 15.32 -12.08
CA ASN A 415 17.11 13.90 -12.43
C ASN A 415 15.63 13.49 -12.46
N PRO A 416 15.14 12.84 -13.53
CA PRO A 416 13.74 12.42 -13.66
C PRO A 416 13.31 11.41 -12.58
N ASN A 417 14.24 10.67 -11.99
CA ASN A 417 13.98 9.67 -10.94
C ASN A 417 14.14 10.26 -9.53
N ARG A 418 14.25 11.58 -9.41
CA ARG A 418 14.34 12.28 -8.12
C ARG A 418 12.96 12.47 -7.52
N ILE A 419 12.70 11.76 -6.42
CA ILE A 419 11.44 11.87 -5.67
C ILE A 419 11.41 13.15 -4.80
N PRO A 420 10.22 13.72 -4.56
CA PRO A 420 8.91 13.31 -5.09
C PRO A 420 8.64 13.81 -6.53
N PHE A 421 7.72 13.17 -7.24
CA PHE A 421 7.21 13.60 -8.55
C PHE A 421 5.79 13.06 -8.75
N TYR A 422 5.03 13.69 -9.66
CA TYR A 422 3.66 13.25 -9.95
C TYR A 422 3.63 11.83 -10.54
N THR A 423 2.83 10.96 -9.93
CA THR A 423 2.51 9.63 -10.44
C THR A 423 1.01 9.54 -10.65
N THR A 424 0.60 8.89 -11.74
CA THR A 424 -0.81 8.50 -11.91
C THR A 424 -1.06 7.34 -10.95
N GLY A 425 -1.95 7.53 -9.97
CA GLY A 425 -2.12 6.64 -8.82
C GLY A 425 -2.28 5.16 -9.14
N TYR A 426 -1.89 4.32 -8.18
CA TYR A 426 -2.06 2.88 -8.23
C TYR A 426 -3.55 2.52 -8.10
N GLY A 427 -4.14 1.91 -9.13
CA GLY A 427 -5.40 1.15 -9.02
C GLY A 427 -6.71 1.91 -8.79
N TYR A 428 -6.70 3.21 -8.51
CA TYR A 428 -7.92 4.00 -8.28
C TYR A 428 -8.01 5.19 -9.24
N ASP A 429 -8.89 5.04 -10.23
CA ASP A 429 -9.35 5.99 -11.26
C ASP A 429 -8.28 6.62 -12.19
N GLU A 430 -8.34 6.30 -13.49
CA GLU A 430 -7.59 6.95 -14.59
C GLU A 430 -7.93 8.46 -14.76
N LYS A 431 -8.70 9.05 -13.84
CA LYS A 431 -9.28 10.39 -13.93
C LYS A 431 -8.68 11.42 -12.97
N MET A 432 -7.74 11.05 -12.09
CA MET A 432 -7.11 12.02 -11.19
C MET A 432 -6.37 13.08 -12.00
N LYS A 433 -6.91 14.30 -12.05
CA LYS A 433 -6.30 15.44 -12.73
C LYS A 433 -5.21 16.02 -11.84
N ASP A 434 -4.01 16.22 -12.37
CA ASP A 434 -3.05 17.10 -11.71
C ASP A 434 -3.57 18.55 -11.78
N TYR A 435 -4.11 19.03 -10.66
CA TYR A 435 -4.58 20.40 -10.49
C TYR A 435 -3.65 21.23 -9.60
N LEU A 436 -2.40 20.81 -9.39
CA LEU A 436 -1.44 21.49 -8.52
C LEU A 436 -1.27 22.98 -8.89
N ASP A 437 -1.13 23.29 -10.18
CA ASP A 437 -1.01 24.67 -10.67
C ASP A 437 -2.28 25.51 -10.43
N ASP A 438 -3.46 24.91 -10.61
CA ASP A 438 -4.73 25.59 -10.41
C ASP A 438 -4.95 25.88 -8.90
N LEU A 439 -4.58 24.92 -8.03
CA LEU A 439 -4.68 25.07 -6.59
C LEU A 439 -3.64 26.05 -6.03
N GLU A 440 -2.40 26.07 -6.54
CA GLU A 440 -1.40 27.07 -6.14
C GLU A 440 -1.91 28.49 -6.46
N LYS A 441 -2.42 28.72 -7.68
CA LYS A 441 -3.02 30.01 -8.07
C LYS A 441 -4.19 30.39 -7.17
N PHE A 442 -5.04 29.42 -6.83
CA PHE A 442 -6.17 29.62 -5.92
C PHE A 442 -5.70 30.01 -4.51
N THR A 443 -4.69 29.34 -3.96
CA THR A 443 -4.16 29.67 -2.63
C THR A 443 -3.44 31.02 -2.62
N GLU A 444 -2.71 31.37 -3.68
CA GLU A 444 -2.00 32.64 -3.85
C GLU A 444 -2.96 33.84 -3.77
N LYS A 445 -4.05 33.81 -4.53
CA LYS A 445 -5.06 34.89 -4.47
C LYS A 445 -5.89 34.86 -3.19
N THR A 446 -5.96 33.72 -2.50
CA THR A 446 -6.76 33.58 -1.27
C THR A 446 -6.02 34.12 -0.07
N LYS A 447 -4.71 33.89 0.04
CA LYS A 447 -3.88 34.49 1.09
C LYS A 447 -3.83 36.03 1.04
N GLU A 448 -4.07 36.65 -0.13
CA GLU A 448 -4.16 38.12 -0.25
C GLU A 448 -5.44 38.70 0.38
N LYS A 449 -6.53 37.92 0.45
CA LYS A 449 -7.83 38.39 0.98
C LYS A 449 -8.15 37.83 2.35
N SER A 450 -7.72 36.60 2.65
CA SER A 450 -7.98 35.96 3.91
C SER A 450 -7.04 36.48 5.00
N LYS A 451 -7.56 36.57 6.22
CA LYS A 451 -6.79 36.97 7.41
C LYS A 451 -6.12 35.77 8.10
N ASP A 452 -6.35 34.56 7.62
CA ASP A 452 -5.88 33.34 8.25
C ASP A 452 -4.55 32.86 7.63
N GLU A 453 -3.56 32.58 8.47
CA GLU A 453 -2.25 32.11 8.05
C GLU A 453 -2.30 30.74 7.36
N TYR A 454 -3.38 29.98 7.52
CA TYR A 454 -3.62 28.70 6.83
C TYR A 454 -3.29 28.78 5.33
N TRP A 455 -3.71 29.84 4.65
CA TRP A 455 -3.51 29.96 3.20
C TRP A 455 -2.05 30.17 2.81
N GLN A 456 -1.26 30.83 3.66
CA GLN A 456 0.19 30.96 3.46
C GLN A 456 0.89 29.61 3.64
N ILE A 457 0.47 28.83 4.64
CA ILE A 457 0.99 27.48 4.90
C ILE A 457 0.65 26.55 3.72
N ALA A 458 -0.62 26.53 3.28
CA ALA A 458 -1.07 25.75 2.14
C ALA A 458 -0.33 26.12 0.84
N ASN A 459 -0.16 27.42 0.57
CA ASN A 459 0.57 27.90 -0.60
C ASN A 459 2.06 27.49 -0.57
N ALA A 460 2.71 27.60 0.59
CA ALA A 460 4.07 27.11 0.78
C ALA A 460 4.17 25.59 0.54
N TYR A 461 3.14 24.82 0.91
CA TYR A 461 3.12 23.37 0.72
C TYR A 461 2.98 22.98 -0.75
N LEU A 462 2.11 23.68 -1.49
CA LEU A 462 1.96 23.47 -2.93
C LEU A 462 3.27 23.81 -3.67
N LYS A 463 3.98 24.86 -3.24
CA LYS A 463 5.33 25.15 -3.75
C LYS A 463 6.33 24.03 -3.48
N PHE A 464 6.28 23.40 -2.30
CA PHE A 464 7.09 22.22 -2.01
C PHE A 464 6.79 21.07 -2.98
N LEU A 465 5.51 20.76 -3.25
CA LEU A 465 5.13 19.73 -4.23
C LEU A 465 5.62 20.06 -5.65
N LYS A 466 5.64 21.36 -6.01
CA LYS A 466 6.19 21.87 -7.28
C LYS A 466 7.72 21.90 -7.35
N LYS A 467 8.42 21.45 -6.30
CA LYS A 467 9.88 21.53 -6.15
C LYS A 467 10.42 22.98 -6.05
N ASP A 468 9.55 23.96 -5.78
CA ASP A 468 9.93 25.34 -5.44
C ASP A 468 10.21 25.47 -3.93
N TYR A 469 11.25 24.77 -3.47
CA TYR A 469 11.60 24.71 -2.03
C TYR A 469 12.04 26.08 -1.48
N LYS A 470 12.65 26.91 -2.33
CA LYS A 470 13.07 28.26 -1.97
C LYS A 470 11.84 29.16 -1.75
N GLY A 471 10.91 29.22 -2.71
CA GLY A 471 9.68 30.00 -2.55
C GLY A 471 8.82 29.50 -1.39
N SER A 472 8.77 28.19 -1.16
CA SER A 472 8.13 27.61 0.03
C SER A 472 8.77 28.13 1.33
N THR A 473 10.10 28.09 1.43
CA THR A 473 10.83 28.53 2.63
C THR A 473 10.69 30.03 2.89
N GLU A 474 10.70 30.86 1.85
CA GLU A 474 10.49 32.31 1.95
C GLU A 474 9.12 32.61 2.59
N ILE A 475 8.05 31.97 2.10
CA ILE A 475 6.71 32.13 2.68
C ILE A 475 6.68 31.67 4.15
N LEU A 476 7.22 30.48 4.46
CA LEU A 476 7.22 29.94 5.82
C LEU A 476 7.99 30.79 6.85
N ASN A 477 8.93 31.62 6.40
CA ASN A 477 9.68 32.53 7.27
C ASN A 477 8.93 33.84 7.54
N GLU A 478 8.00 34.23 6.68
CA GLU A 478 7.19 35.43 6.83
C GLU A 478 5.96 35.24 7.73
N ILE A 479 5.48 33.99 7.87
CA ILE A 479 4.30 33.66 8.67
C ILE A 479 4.55 33.94 10.16
N LYS A 480 3.63 34.67 10.78
CA LYS A 480 3.61 34.94 12.23
C LYS A 480 2.31 34.42 12.81
N THR A 481 2.39 33.36 13.62
CA THR A 481 1.22 32.75 14.24
C THR A 481 1.53 32.27 15.65
N SER A 482 0.49 32.23 16.50
CA SER A 482 0.52 31.61 17.83
C SER A 482 -0.25 30.29 17.88
N ASN A 483 -0.84 29.85 16.75
CA ASN A 483 -1.55 28.59 16.68
C ASN A 483 -0.54 27.42 16.78
N PRO A 484 -0.64 26.54 17.79
CA PRO A 484 0.32 25.44 17.98
C PRO A 484 0.32 24.44 16.82
N GLU A 485 -0.83 24.17 16.19
CA GLU A 485 -0.91 23.25 15.05
C GLU A 485 -0.23 23.84 13.82
N TYR A 486 -0.33 25.17 13.63
CA TYR A 486 0.36 25.88 12.54
C TYR A 486 1.86 25.92 12.76
N LEU A 487 2.30 26.14 14.00
CA LEU A 487 3.71 26.11 14.35
C LEU A 487 4.35 24.74 14.08
N GLU A 488 3.64 23.65 14.40
CA GLU A 488 4.13 22.29 14.13
C GLU A 488 4.19 21.99 12.63
N GLU A 489 3.16 22.38 11.86
CA GLU A 489 3.17 22.27 10.40
C GLU A 489 4.33 23.04 9.77
N ILE A 490 4.51 24.31 10.16
CA ILE A 490 5.61 25.16 9.67
C ILE A 490 6.97 24.56 10.03
N LYS A 491 7.14 24.06 11.26
CA LYS A 491 8.37 23.38 11.69
C LYS A 491 8.68 22.20 10.77
N ARG A 492 7.70 21.30 10.57
CA ARG A 492 7.85 20.14 9.70
C ARG A 492 8.17 20.52 8.26
N MET A 493 7.46 21.49 7.68
CA MET A 493 7.69 21.93 6.31
C MET A 493 9.08 22.55 6.11
N LYS A 494 9.64 23.25 7.11
CA LYS A 494 11.02 23.75 7.04
C LYS A 494 12.04 22.61 7.00
N VAL A 495 11.82 21.54 7.76
CA VAL A 495 12.65 20.32 7.72
C VAL A 495 12.54 19.66 6.34
N LEU A 496 11.32 19.51 5.82
CA LEU A 496 11.07 18.95 4.49
C LEU A 496 11.76 19.77 3.40
N ASN A 497 11.64 21.10 3.41
CA ASN A 497 12.32 21.96 2.44
C ASN A 497 13.84 21.83 2.51
N ASP A 498 14.45 21.81 3.70
CA ASP A 498 15.90 21.70 3.84
C ASP A 498 16.42 20.36 3.30
N ILE A 499 15.83 19.24 3.72
CA ILE A 499 16.30 17.90 3.36
C ILE A 499 15.95 17.54 1.91
N VAL A 500 14.72 17.82 1.49
CA VAL A 500 14.25 17.40 0.16
C VAL A 500 14.84 18.29 -0.94
N SER A 501 15.27 19.53 -0.65
CA SER A 501 15.97 20.39 -1.62
C SER A 501 17.43 20.01 -1.83
N GLN A 502 18.04 19.23 -0.93
CA GLN A 502 19.45 18.90 -1.01
C GLN A 502 19.75 18.05 -2.27
N PRO A 503 20.68 18.49 -3.16
CA PRO A 503 21.06 17.74 -4.36
C PRO A 503 21.74 16.42 -4.00
N LYS A 504 22.70 16.50 -3.07
CA LYS A 504 23.59 15.42 -2.68
C LYS A 504 23.67 15.29 -1.16
N ILE A 505 23.61 14.06 -0.66
CA ILE A 505 23.86 13.72 0.74
C ILE A 505 25.31 13.30 0.87
N ASP A 506 26.16 14.20 1.37
CA ASP A 506 27.56 13.95 1.67
C ASP A 506 27.81 13.85 3.18
N ALA A 507 29.06 13.61 3.59
CA ALA A 507 29.41 13.47 5.00
C ALA A 507 29.10 14.74 5.82
N ALA A 508 29.28 15.93 5.25
CA ALA A 508 29.01 17.19 5.95
C ALA A 508 27.51 17.38 6.17
N TYR A 509 26.69 17.00 5.19
CA TYR A 509 25.24 17.03 5.32
C TYR A 509 24.73 15.94 6.27
N GLU A 510 25.30 14.73 6.25
CA GLU A 510 25.02 13.66 7.22
C GLU A 510 25.27 14.12 8.67
N ASP A 511 26.38 14.84 8.93
CA ASP A 511 26.66 15.41 10.25
C ASP A 511 25.63 16.49 10.63
N ARG A 512 25.19 17.31 9.66
CA ARG A 512 24.11 18.28 9.86
C ARG A 512 22.77 17.60 10.18
N LEU A 513 22.42 16.52 9.48
CA LEU A 513 21.20 15.73 9.76
C LEU A 513 21.18 15.25 11.21
N MET A 514 22.31 14.73 11.72
CA MET A 514 22.43 14.28 13.11
C MET A 514 22.40 15.44 14.12
N LYS A 515 22.88 16.62 13.74
CA LYS A 515 22.88 17.80 14.62
C LYS A 515 21.50 18.46 14.72
N ASP A 516 20.87 18.69 13.57
CA ASP A 516 19.68 19.55 13.47
C ASP A 516 18.37 18.72 13.43
N TYR A 517 18.42 17.46 12.97
CA TYR A 517 17.23 16.66 12.64
C TYR A 517 17.28 15.20 13.14
N ALA A 518 18.13 14.87 14.12
CA ALA A 518 18.25 13.50 14.63
C ALA A 518 16.92 12.89 15.07
N GLU A 519 15.96 13.70 15.52
CA GLU A 519 14.64 13.25 15.97
C GLU A 519 13.80 12.54 14.88
N TYR A 520 14.12 12.73 13.60
CA TYR A 520 13.46 12.08 12.46
C TYR A 520 14.10 10.75 12.05
N PHE A 521 15.30 10.43 12.57
CA PHE A 521 16.05 9.25 12.12
C PHE A 521 16.39 8.30 13.28
N VAL A 522 16.61 8.83 14.48
CA VAL A 522 16.91 8.02 15.67
C VAL A 522 15.61 7.48 16.26
N GLU A 523 15.45 6.15 16.21
CA GLU A 523 14.30 5.47 16.81
C GLU A 523 14.13 5.85 18.28
N LYS A 524 12.92 6.30 18.63
CA LYS A 524 12.54 6.59 20.02
C LYS A 524 12.07 5.29 20.68
N PRO A 525 12.46 5.00 21.93
CA PRO A 525 11.93 3.84 22.64
C PRO A 525 10.42 3.97 22.79
N VAL A 526 9.67 3.04 22.20
CA VAL A 526 8.21 2.99 22.28
C VAL A 526 7.84 2.67 23.74
N LYS A 527 7.42 3.68 24.50
CA LYS A 527 6.70 3.47 25.76
C LYS A 527 5.27 3.09 25.39
N LYS A 528 4.94 1.80 25.38
CA LYS A 528 3.55 1.35 25.28
C LYS A 528 2.79 1.91 26.47
N ASP A 529 1.99 2.94 26.23
CA ASP A 529 1.09 3.49 27.24
C ASP A 529 -0.15 2.58 27.29
N THR A 530 -0.42 1.98 28.45
CA THR A 530 -1.41 0.89 28.62
C THR A 530 -2.88 1.37 28.56
N ALA A 531 -3.15 2.52 27.94
CA ALA A 531 -4.45 3.21 28.00
C ALA A 531 -5.12 3.43 26.63
N THR A 532 -4.45 3.14 25.51
CA THR A 532 -5.09 3.08 24.19
C THR A 532 -5.44 1.64 23.88
N THR A 533 -6.71 1.39 23.58
CA THR A 533 -7.18 0.10 23.07
C THR A 533 -6.36 -0.25 21.83
N ASP A 534 -5.58 -1.33 21.92
CA ASP A 534 -4.97 -2.03 20.80
C ASP A 534 -6.10 -2.49 19.87
N ASN A 535 -6.60 -1.59 19.02
CA ASN A 535 -7.30 -2.01 17.82
C ASN A 535 -6.22 -2.63 16.93
N PHE A 536 -6.38 -3.91 16.63
CA PHE A 536 -5.56 -4.62 15.66
C PHE A 536 -5.66 -3.84 14.34
N ASP A 537 -4.67 -3.00 14.03
CA ASP A 537 -4.61 -2.34 12.74
C ASP A 537 -4.05 -3.34 11.73
N TYR A 538 -4.94 -3.89 10.92
CA TYR A 538 -4.60 -4.87 9.88
C TYR A 538 -3.60 -4.30 8.86
N TYR A 539 -3.56 -2.97 8.69
CA TYR A 539 -2.75 -2.28 7.69
C TYR A 539 -1.40 -1.76 8.20
N GLY A 540 -1.12 -1.91 9.51
CA GLY A 540 0.13 -1.45 10.12
C GLY A 540 0.09 0.02 10.54
N GLU A 541 1.25 0.61 10.82
CA GLU A 541 1.33 2.04 11.18
C GLU A 541 1.19 2.94 9.95
N VAL A 542 0.46 4.05 10.09
CA VAL A 542 0.31 5.05 9.03
C VAL A 542 1.69 5.63 8.65
N PRO A 543 2.03 5.75 7.35
CA PRO A 543 3.33 6.25 6.91
C PRO A 543 3.67 7.61 7.51
N SER A 544 4.87 7.75 8.08
CA SER A 544 5.28 8.96 8.80
C SER A 544 6.16 9.90 7.96
N THR A 545 6.34 11.13 8.45
CA THR A 545 7.33 12.06 7.89
C THR A 545 8.76 11.51 7.94
N ALA A 546 9.09 10.73 8.99
CA ALA A 546 10.39 10.08 9.10
C ALA A 546 10.59 9.04 8.00
N ASP A 547 9.56 8.25 7.69
CA ASP A 547 9.60 7.26 6.61
C ASP A 547 9.76 7.92 5.23
N PHE A 548 9.08 9.05 4.99
CA PHE A 548 9.27 9.82 3.76
C PHE A 548 10.69 10.36 3.63
N LEU A 549 11.25 10.95 4.69
CA LEU A 549 12.63 11.46 4.69
C LEU A 549 13.65 10.33 4.49
N LYS A 550 13.40 9.17 5.08
CA LYS A 550 14.20 7.96 4.89
C LYS A 550 14.23 7.53 3.42
N ASP A 551 13.08 7.54 2.75
CA ASP A 551 12.96 7.23 1.32
C ASP A 551 13.64 8.28 0.44
N VAL A 552 13.54 9.57 0.81
CA VAL A 552 14.26 10.66 0.14
C VAL A 552 15.77 10.42 0.21
N LEU A 553 16.32 10.13 1.39
CA LEU A 553 17.75 9.84 1.55
C LEU A 553 18.17 8.59 0.78
N ALA A 554 17.39 7.51 0.85
CA ALA A 554 17.63 6.29 0.08
C ALA A 554 17.68 6.58 -1.43
N ASN A 555 16.79 7.43 -1.95
CA ASN A 555 16.79 7.85 -3.34
C ASN A 555 18.03 8.71 -3.69
N ARG A 556 18.45 9.64 -2.82
CA ARG A 556 19.67 10.43 -3.08
C ARG A 556 20.91 9.55 -3.16
N TYR A 557 21.09 8.62 -2.21
CA TYR A 557 22.20 7.66 -2.28
C TYR A 557 22.15 6.80 -3.54
N PHE A 558 20.96 6.37 -3.98
CA PHE A 558 20.79 5.60 -5.22
C PHE A 558 21.19 6.40 -6.48
N LEU A 559 20.83 7.68 -6.54
CA LEU A 559 21.19 8.57 -7.64
C LEU A 559 22.69 8.89 -7.64
N GLN A 560 23.31 8.96 -6.46
CA GLN A 560 24.75 9.15 -6.26
C GLN A 560 25.61 7.91 -6.57
N GLY A 561 24.99 6.75 -6.83
CA GLY A 561 25.71 5.47 -6.99
C GLY A 561 26.19 4.85 -5.68
N GLU A 562 25.72 5.35 -4.54
CA GLU A 562 25.96 4.77 -3.20
C GLU A 562 24.90 3.70 -2.89
N ASP A 563 24.77 2.72 -3.78
CA ASP A 563 23.71 1.69 -3.75
C ASP A 563 23.68 0.91 -2.43
N GLY A 564 24.83 0.66 -1.81
CA GLY A 564 24.94 -0.02 -0.52
C GLY A 564 24.31 0.77 0.63
N LYS A 565 24.47 2.10 0.63
CA LYS A 565 23.76 2.97 1.58
C LYS A 565 22.28 3.01 1.28
N SER A 566 21.91 3.21 0.01
CA SER A 566 20.50 3.23 -0.42
C SER A 566 19.76 1.96 0.00
N PHE A 567 20.40 0.80 -0.20
CA PHE A 567 19.88 -0.49 0.23
C PHE A 567 19.70 -0.57 1.74
N LEU A 568 20.76 -0.25 2.50
CA LEU A 568 20.74 -0.30 3.96
C LEU A 568 19.88 0.78 4.61
N MET A 569 19.31 1.74 3.87
CA MET A 569 18.26 2.59 4.43
C MET A 569 17.02 1.74 4.73
N ASN A 570 16.57 0.91 3.77
CA ASN A 570 15.28 0.22 3.87
C ASN A 570 15.37 -1.31 4.00
N ASN A 571 16.56 -1.90 3.93
CA ASN A 571 16.78 -3.34 3.95
C ASN A 571 17.92 -3.71 4.90
N LYS A 572 17.99 -5.00 5.24
CA LYS A 572 19.02 -5.59 6.08
C LYS A 572 20.10 -6.29 5.27
N LEU A 573 21.29 -6.47 5.85
CA LEU A 573 22.38 -7.23 5.23
C LEU A 573 21.93 -8.64 4.82
N SER A 574 21.17 -9.32 5.67
CA SER A 574 20.64 -10.66 5.39
C SER A 574 19.70 -10.71 4.19
N ASP A 575 19.04 -9.60 3.83
CA ASP A 575 18.10 -9.55 2.70
C ASP A 575 18.78 -9.76 1.35
N LEU A 576 20.10 -9.48 1.23
CA LEU A 576 20.89 -9.76 0.02
C LEU A 576 20.81 -11.22 -0.46
N GLN A 577 20.41 -12.16 0.43
CA GLN A 577 20.17 -13.55 0.05
C GLN A 577 19.05 -13.72 -0.98
N TYR A 578 18.04 -12.86 -1.01
CA TYR A 578 16.86 -13.02 -1.87
C TYR A 578 17.05 -12.53 -3.31
N ASN A 579 18.01 -11.62 -3.51
CA ASN A 579 18.35 -11.04 -4.81
C ASN A 579 19.88 -10.84 -4.92
N PRO A 580 20.65 -11.93 -5.06
CA PRO A 580 22.11 -11.86 -5.07
C PRO A 580 22.63 -11.14 -6.32
N ASN A 581 22.82 -9.82 -6.23
CA ASN A 581 23.37 -8.95 -7.27
C ASN A 581 24.80 -8.53 -6.92
N SER A 582 25.79 -8.88 -7.75
CA SER A 582 27.20 -8.61 -7.43
C SER A 582 27.55 -7.14 -7.27
N SER A 583 26.95 -6.23 -8.05
CA SER A 583 27.23 -4.79 -7.94
C SER A 583 26.70 -4.23 -6.62
N LEU A 584 25.48 -4.60 -6.24
CA LEU A 584 24.90 -4.18 -4.96
C LEU A 584 25.66 -4.79 -3.78
N VAL A 585 25.94 -6.10 -3.82
CA VAL A 585 26.72 -6.80 -2.80
C VAL A 585 28.06 -6.12 -2.59
N LYS A 586 28.72 -5.73 -3.68
CA LYS A 586 29.99 -5.00 -3.64
C LYS A 586 29.84 -3.63 -2.98
N SER A 587 28.79 -2.89 -3.30
CA SER A 587 28.51 -1.57 -2.70
C SER A 587 28.23 -1.67 -1.19
N VAL A 588 27.48 -2.68 -0.75
CA VAL A 588 27.24 -2.96 0.69
C VAL A 588 28.54 -3.38 1.38
N GLU A 589 29.36 -4.21 0.73
CA GLU A 589 30.68 -4.61 1.23
C GLU A 589 31.63 -3.40 1.38
N ASP A 590 31.63 -2.48 0.40
CA ASP A 590 32.45 -1.26 0.47
C ASP A 590 32.00 -0.35 1.62
N PHE A 591 30.70 -0.21 1.84
CA PHE A 591 30.17 0.47 3.03
C PHE A 591 30.60 -0.25 4.33
N TYR A 592 30.49 -1.57 4.39
CA TYR A 592 30.96 -2.36 5.54
C TYR A 592 32.43 -2.08 5.85
N ARG A 593 33.30 -2.07 4.83
CA ARG A 593 34.74 -1.86 4.96
C ARG A 593 35.16 -0.41 5.18
N LYS A 594 34.26 0.57 4.98
CA LYS A 594 34.53 2.00 5.24
C LYS A 594 34.95 2.21 6.70
N SER A 595 36.15 2.72 6.95
CA SER A 595 36.68 2.95 8.30
C SER A 595 36.19 4.27 8.93
N ASN A 596 35.99 5.30 8.11
CA ASN A 596 35.59 6.65 8.51
C ASN A 596 34.08 6.86 8.32
N LYS A 597 33.26 6.08 9.03
CA LYS A 597 31.81 6.26 8.98
C LYS A 597 31.37 7.51 9.75
N THR A 598 30.48 8.32 9.19
CA THR A 598 29.84 9.46 9.87
C THR A 598 28.95 8.98 11.01
N GLN A 599 28.51 9.89 11.87
CA GLN A 599 27.58 9.54 12.94
C GLN A 599 26.25 9.00 12.39
N PHE A 600 25.76 9.57 11.29
CA PHE A 600 24.55 9.11 10.60
C PHE A 600 24.74 7.67 10.09
N GLU A 601 25.85 7.41 9.40
CA GLU A 601 26.17 6.07 8.89
C GLU A 601 26.26 5.03 10.01
N GLN A 602 26.82 5.39 11.18
CA GLN A 602 26.96 4.49 12.32
C GLN A 602 25.62 4.18 13.00
N GLN A 603 24.78 5.19 13.22
CA GLN A 603 23.56 5.04 14.03
C GLN A 603 22.34 4.60 13.22
N ILE A 604 22.29 4.98 11.94
CA ILE A 604 21.12 4.77 11.08
C ILE A 604 21.38 3.63 10.09
N ILE A 605 22.40 3.78 9.24
CA ILE A 605 22.63 2.85 8.12
C ILE A 605 23.23 1.52 8.63
N ALA A 606 24.27 1.58 9.46
CA ALA A 606 24.97 0.39 9.96
C ALA A 606 24.11 -0.46 10.92
N LYS A 607 23.02 0.09 11.48
CA LYS A 607 22.07 -0.67 12.29
C LYS A 607 21.40 -1.79 11.50
N ASN A 608 21.25 -1.61 10.19
CA ASN A 608 20.68 -2.61 9.29
C ASN A 608 21.70 -3.67 8.83
N MET A 609 22.95 -3.61 9.30
CA MET A 609 23.92 -4.71 9.17
C MET A 609 23.61 -5.79 10.21
N ASP A 610 22.47 -6.47 10.03
CA ASP A 610 22.00 -7.52 10.92
C ASP A 610 22.89 -8.78 10.90
N SER A 611 22.68 -9.66 11.87
CA SER A 611 23.57 -10.81 12.08
C SER A 611 23.41 -11.87 10.99
N VAL A 612 24.46 -12.04 10.18
CA VAL A 612 24.62 -13.13 9.20
C VAL A 612 25.72 -14.13 9.62
N GLY A 613 26.12 -14.11 10.90
CA GLY A 613 27.31 -14.80 11.38
C GLY A 613 28.58 -14.09 10.90
N ASN A 614 29.39 -14.75 10.07
CA ASN A 614 30.60 -14.15 9.51
C ASN A 614 30.26 -13.36 8.24
N ILE A 615 30.30 -12.03 8.32
CA ILE A 615 29.96 -11.09 7.23
C ILE A 615 30.86 -11.30 6.00
N ASP A 616 32.19 -11.42 6.20
CA ASP A 616 33.12 -11.66 5.08
C ASP A 616 32.77 -12.98 4.38
N ALA A 617 32.47 -14.03 5.14
CA ALA A 617 32.07 -15.31 4.57
C ALA A 617 30.74 -15.23 3.82
N PHE A 618 29.77 -14.44 4.31
CA PHE A 618 28.49 -14.20 3.63
C PHE A 618 28.70 -13.58 2.24
N PHE A 619 29.48 -12.50 2.14
CA PHE A 619 29.80 -11.89 0.83
C PHE A 619 30.54 -12.86 -0.10
N ASN A 620 31.55 -13.56 0.42
CA ASN A 620 32.31 -14.52 -0.38
C ASN A 620 31.47 -15.71 -0.86
N THR A 621 30.49 -16.17 -0.08
CA THR A 621 29.54 -17.21 -0.54
C THR A 621 28.73 -16.71 -1.74
N ILE A 622 28.19 -15.49 -1.70
CA ILE A 622 27.41 -14.91 -2.81
C ILE A 622 28.27 -14.81 -4.09
N TYR A 623 29.51 -14.31 -3.97
CA TYR A 623 30.42 -14.22 -5.12
C TYR A 623 30.83 -15.61 -5.66
N GLY A 624 31.06 -16.56 -4.77
CA GLY A 624 31.39 -17.94 -5.13
C GLY A 624 30.24 -18.62 -5.88
N ASP A 625 29.00 -18.44 -5.40
CA ASP A 625 27.79 -18.99 -6.01
C ASP A 625 27.59 -18.46 -7.43
N ARG A 626 27.74 -17.16 -7.63
CA ARG A 626 27.69 -16.58 -8.98
C ARG A 626 28.78 -17.15 -9.90
N ALA A 627 30.01 -17.29 -9.40
CA ALA A 627 31.10 -17.88 -10.18
C ALA A 627 30.84 -19.36 -10.55
N MET A 628 30.21 -20.14 -9.67
CA MET A 628 29.78 -21.51 -9.96
C MET A 628 28.76 -21.57 -11.10
N ARG A 629 27.76 -20.68 -11.08
CA ARG A 629 26.74 -20.59 -12.15
C ARG A 629 27.33 -20.21 -13.50
N LEU A 630 28.43 -19.45 -13.51
CA LEU A 630 29.18 -19.08 -14.71
C LEU A 630 30.24 -20.12 -15.13
N ALA A 631 30.29 -21.28 -14.46
CA ALA A 631 31.28 -22.33 -14.66
C ALA A 631 32.76 -21.87 -14.50
N ASP A 632 32.98 -20.80 -13.72
CA ASP A 632 34.31 -20.30 -13.33
C ASP A 632 34.71 -20.88 -11.96
N PHE A 633 35.01 -22.18 -11.97
CA PHE A 633 35.28 -22.95 -10.75
C PHE A 633 36.53 -22.49 -9.98
N GLU A 634 37.53 -21.93 -10.67
CA GLU A 634 38.74 -21.37 -10.03
C GLU A 634 38.39 -20.10 -9.26
N LYS A 635 37.60 -19.21 -9.87
CA LYS A 635 37.11 -18.01 -9.19
C LYS A 635 36.19 -18.37 -8.03
N ALA A 636 35.29 -19.34 -8.21
CA ALA A 636 34.42 -19.84 -7.14
C ALA A 636 35.25 -20.36 -5.95
N LYS A 637 36.24 -21.22 -6.21
CA LYS A 637 37.18 -21.70 -5.19
C LYS A 637 37.86 -20.54 -4.45
N SER A 638 38.34 -19.52 -5.17
CA SER A 638 39.03 -18.37 -4.57
C SER A 638 38.17 -17.62 -3.54
N TYR A 639 36.85 -17.57 -3.75
CA TYR A 639 35.90 -17.01 -2.81
C TYR A 639 35.54 -17.99 -1.69
N TYR A 640 35.26 -19.26 -2.00
CA TYR A 640 34.92 -20.25 -0.98
C TYR A 640 36.05 -20.52 0.02
N VAL A 641 37.32 -20.39 -0.37
CA VAL A 641 38.46 -20.41 0.57
C VAL A 641 38.32 -19.33 1.66
N LYS A 642 37.79 -18.16 1.30
CA LYS A 642 37.54 -17.04 2.21
C LYS A 642 36.21 -17.16 2.96
N ALA A 643 35.33 -18.08 2.54
CA ALA A 643 34.01 -18.33 3.14
C ALA A 643 33.98 -19.44 4.20
N LYS A 644 35.13 -19.96 4.65
CA LYS A 644 35.22 -21.08 5.63
C LYS A 644 34.45 -20.83 6.95
N GLY A 645 34.21 -19.57 7.31
CA GLY A 645 33.46 -19.17 8.50
C GLY A 645 31.95 -18.98 8.28
N PHE A 646 31.39 -19.35 7.13
CA PHE A 646 29.98 -19.20 6.84
C PHE A 646 29.13 -20.03 7.82
N ALA A 647 28.20 -19.37 8.50
CA ALA A 647 27.37 -19.97 9.56
C ALA A 647 26.07 -20.60 9.04
N GLY A 648 25.81 -20.48 7.74
CA GLY A 648 24.57 -20.87 7.09
C GLY A 648 23.79 -19.67 6.58
N ILE A 649 22.85 -19.92 5.67
CA ILE A 649 21.96 -18.88 5.11
C ILE A 649 21.07 -18.34 6.24
N PRO A 650 20.99 -17.01 6.45
CA PRO A 650 20.22 -16.42 7.54
C PRO A 650 18.71 -16.57 7.31
N ARG A 651 18.11 -17.59 7.93
CA ARG A 651 16.65 -17.82 7.91
C ARG A 651 16.03 -17.56 9.29
N GLN A 652 14.75 -17.21 9.29
CA GLN A 652 13.95 -17.03 10.50
C GLN A 652 12.89 -18.13 10.60
N ASN A 653 12.65 -18.61 11.81
CA ASN A 653 11.51 -19.46 12.16
C ASN A 653 10.44 -18.57 12.78
N TYR A 654 9.21 -18.72 12.29
CA TYR A 654 8.03 -18.04 12.81
C TYR A 654 7.19 -19.05 13.57
N ASP A 655 7.38 -19.08 14.89
CA ASP A 655 6.59 -19.94 15.78
C ASP A 655 5.42 -19.12 16.32
N TRP A 656 4.21 -19.64 16.23
CA TRP A 656 3.04 -18.98 16.81
C TRP A 656 2.41 -19.88 17.86
N THR A 657 2.08 -19.30 19.03
CA THR A 657 1.28 -19.97 20.04
C THR A 657 0.19 -19.04 20.56
N GLU A 658 -0.96 -19.60 20.94
CA GLU A 658 -2.08 -18.82 21.52
C GLU A 658 -1.69 -18.06 22.79
N LYS A 659 -0.68 -18.55 23.53
CA LYS A 659 -0.24 -17.96 24.81
C LYS A 659 0.86 -16.91 24.67
N GLU A 660 1.80 -17.10 23.74
CA GLU A 660 2.99 -16.25 23.61
C GLU A 660 2.97 -15.37 22.35
N GLY A 661 1.96 -15.54 21.48
CA GLY A 661 1.88 -14.86 20.20
C GLY A 661 2.93 -15.36 19.21
N GLN A 662 3.33 -14.49 18.28
CA GLN A 662 4.37 -14.78 17.30
C GLN A 662 5.76 -14.62 17.94
N LYS A 663 6.58 -15.66 17.82
CA LYS A 663 7.99 -15.68 18.22
C LYS A 663 8.85 -15.90 16.97
N ILE A 664 9.75 -14.94 16.72
CA ILE A 664 10.68 -15.00 15.60
C ILE A 664 12.05 -15.41 16.15
N THR A 665 12.59 -16.53 15.66
CA THR A 665 13.93 -17.02 16.05
C THR A 665 14.81 -17.26 14.84
N GLN A 666 16.13 -17.15 14.99
CA GLN A 666 17.05 -17.46 13.90
C GLN A 666 17.16 -18.99 13.72
N LYS A 667 16.97 -19.47 12.47
CA LYS A 667 17.09 -20.89 12.13
C LYS A 667 18.46 -21.42 12.51
N GLN A 668 18.47 -22.50 13.28
CA GLN A 668 19.66 -23.29 13.56
C GLN A 668 19.63 -24.53 12.68
N TYR A 669 20.70 -24.75 11.92
CA TYR A 669 20.81 -25.90 11.02
C TYR A 669 21.30 -27.14 11.78
N ALA A 670 20.70 -28.29 11.52
CA ALA A 670 21.21 -29.55 12.06
C ALA A 670 22.57 -29.90 11.40
N PRO A 671 23.47 -30.66 12.08
CA PRO A 671 24.81 -30.94 11.54
C PRO A 671 24.85 -31.59 10.15
N ALA A 672 23.82 -32.37 9.79
CA ALA A 672 23.69 -33.04 8.50
C ALA A 672 22.74 -32.31 7.51
N GLU A 673 22.15 -31.19 7.92
CA GLU A 673 21.26 -30.38 7.08
C GLU A 673 22.08 -29.50 6.15
N TYR A 674 21.60 -29.29 4.92
CA TYR A 674 22.20 -28.32 4.02
C TYR A 674 21.96 -26.89 4.54
N ASP A 675 23.04 -26.20 4.90
CA ASP A 675 23.00 -24.85 5.48
C ASP A 675 23.19 -23.73 4.44
N GLY A 676 23.28 -24.09 3.16
CA GLY A 676 23.69 -23.16 2.10
C GLY A 676 25.19 -23.24 1.74
N TYR A 677 25.97 -24.09 2.42
CA TYR A 677 27.41 -24.24 2.15
C TYR A 677 27.94 -25.67 2.34
N LYS A 678 27.47 -26.41 3.34
CA LYS A 678 27.91 -27.77 3.70
C LYS A 678 26.80 -28.79 3.42
N ASN A 679 27.16 -30.08 3.42
CA ASN A 679 26.23 -31.20 3.24
C ASN A 679 25.59 -31.28 1.84
N ILE A 680 26.34 -30.91 0.81
CA ILE A 680 25.94 -31.08 -0.59
C ILE A 680 26.13 -32.54 -0.99
N SER A 681 25.04 -33.21 -1.36
CA SER A 681 25.03 -34.58 -1.86
C SER A 681 25.76 -34.70 -3.20
N ASN A 682 26.53 -35.77 -3.41
CA ASN A 682 27.15 -36.06 -4.71
C ASN A 682 26.16 -36.42 -5.81
N LEU A 683 24.89 -36.66 -5.48
CA LEU A 683 23.80 -36.81 -6.44
C LEU A 683 23.60 -35.54 -7.28
N VAL A 684 24.18 -34.40 -6.91
CA VAL A 684 24.27 -33.20 -7.78
C VAL A 684 24.96 -33.49 -9.11
N PHE A 685 25.88 -34.46 -9.17
CA PHE A 685 26.52 -34.93 -10.41
C PHE A 685 25.70 -36.01 -11.14
N GLY A 686 24.61 -36.47 -10.53
CA GLY A 686 23.73 -37.52 -11.02
C GLY A 686 22.80 -37.10 -12.14
N HIS A 687 21.84 -37.97 -12.46
CA HIS A 687 20.75 -37.68 -13.39
C HIS A 687 19.39 -37.87 -12.74
N ASN A 688 18.40 -37.14 -13.25
CA ASN A 688 17.03 -37.21 -12.79
C ASN A 688 16.36 -38.51 -13.29
N VAL A 689 15.61 -39.20 -12.42
CA VAL A 689 14.81 -40.38 -12.80
C VAL A 689 13.32 -40.07 -12.95
N TRP A 690 12.83 -39.04 -12.25
CA TRP A 690 11.46 -38.49 -12.37
C TRP A 690 11.42 -37.06 -11.81
N GLU A 691 10.49 -36.22 -12.25
CA GLU A 691 10.42 -34.82 -11.80
C GLU A 691 9.57 -34.68 -10.53
N SER A 692 10.22 -34.76 -9.37
CA SER A 692 9.64 -34.40 -8.06
C SER A 692 10.62 -33.53 -7.28
N TYR A 693 10.21 -32.31 -6.92
CA TYR A 693 11.04 -31.38 -6.15
C TYR A 693 10.71 -31.39 -4.65
N GLN A 694 9.64 -32.09 -4.27
CA GLN A 694 9.22 -32.27 -2.88
C GLN A 694 9.72 -33.60 -2.30
N SER A 695 10.03 -34.58 -3.16
CA SER A 695 10.63 -35.85 -2.74
C SER A 695 12.11 -35.67 -2.38
N PRO A 696 12.66 -36.50 -1.48
CA PRO A 696 14.10 -36.58 -1.22
C PRO A 696 14.93 -36.75 -2.50
N ASP A 697 16.18 -36.31 -2.44
CA ASP A 697 17.09 -36.38 -3.58
C ASP A 697 17.41 -37.84 -3.96
N THR A 698 17.50 -38.72 -2.97
CA THR A 698 17.70 -40.16 -3.15
C THR A 698 16.54 -40.87 -3.87
N GLU A 699 15.36 -40.27 -3.93
CA GLU A 699 14.21 -40.79 -4.70
C GLU A 699 14.17 -40.19 -6.11
N SER A 700 14.60 -38.93 -6.25
CA SER A 700 14.46 -38.18 -7.51
C SER A 700 15.68 -38.28 -8.42
N MET A 701 16.85 -38.50 -7.83
CA MET A 701 18.14 -38.50 -8.51
C MET A 701 18.82 -39.86 -8.39
N LYS A 702 19.53 -40.26 -9.45
CA LYS A 702 20.37 -41.45 -9.48
C LYS A 702 21.83 -41.05 -9.66
N ALA A 703 22.71 -41.64 -8.84
CA ALA A 703 24.15 -41.40 -8.92
C ALA A 703 24.73 -41.96 -10.23
N GLU A 704 25.68 -41.23 -10.81
CA GLU A 704 26.55 -41.74 -11.87
C GLU A 704 27.68 -42.60 -11.28
N ASN A 705 28.43 -43.30 -12.13
CA ASN A 705 29.60 -44.05 -11.68
C ASN A 705 30.80 -43.12 -11.37
N TYR A 706 31.13 -42.99 -10.08
CA TYR A 706 32.25 -42.16 -9.60
C TYR A 706 33.57 -42.92 -9.41
N SER A 707 33.68 -44.20 -9.80
CA SER A 707 34.89 -45.02 -9.57
C SER A 707 36.18 -44.37 -10.07
N ASP A 708 36.10 -43.62 -11.17
CA ASP A 708 37.25 -42.98 -11.80
C ASP A 708 37.61 -41.62 -11.18
N PHE A 709 36.76 -41.14 -10.25
CA PHE A 709 36.78 -39.82 -9.65
C PHE A 709 36.71 -39.92 -8.11
N PRO A 710 37.68 -40.56 -7.44
CA PRO A 710 37.63 -40.83 -5.99
C PRO A 710 37.66 -39.56 -5.11
N PHE A 711 37.93 -38.39 -5.71
CA PHE A 711 37.85 -37.10 -5.04
C PHE A 711 36.40 -36.58 -4.89
N ILE A 712 35.41 -37.18 -5.57
CA ILE A 712 33.98 -36.91 -5.37
C ILE A 712 33.54 -37.65 -4.11
N LYS A 713 33.35 -36.92 -3.02
CA LYS A 713 32.87 -37.47 -1.73
C LYS A 713 31.36 -37.58 -1.71
N ASN A 714 30.80 -38.47 -0.89
CA ASN A 714 29.34 -38.62 -0.73
C ASN A 714 28.65 -37.31 -0.34
N THR A 715 29.26 -36.56 0.56
CA THR A 715 28.86 -35.20 0.93
C THR A 715 30.04 -34.26 0.82
N MET A 716 29.80 -33.04 0.35
CA MET A 716 30.81 -32.00 0.14
C MET A 716 30.31 -30.66 0.68
N ASN A 717 31.22 -29.75 0.97
CA ASN A 717 30.91 -28.33 1.04
C ASN A 717 31.21 -27.62 -0.30
N LYS A 718 30.81 -26.36 -0.44
CA LYS A 718 31.01 -25.57 -1.67
C LYS A 718 32.47 -25.46 -2.11
N LEU A 719 33.42 -25.39 -1.18
CA LEU A 719 34.85 -25.39 -1.51
C LEU A 719 35.30 -26.74 -2.10
N GLU A 720 34.94 -27.84 -1.45
CA GLU A 720 35.25 -29.19 -1.93
C GLU A 720 34.58 -29.48 -3.28
N LEU A 721 33.36 -29.00 -3.48
CA LEU A 721 32.63 -29.12 -4.74
C LEU A 721 33.35 -28.36 -5.88
N ALA A 722 33.79 -27.13 -5.62
CA ALA A 722 34.59 -26.36 -6.58
C ALA A 722 35.92 -27.05 -6.90
N GLU A 723 36.60 -27.62 -5.91
CA GLU A 723 37.84 -28.38 -6.10
C GLU A 723 37.62 -29.66 -6.93
N ALA A 724 36.53 -30.39 -6.68
CA ALA A 724 36.15 -31.54 -7.48
C ALA A 724 35.86 -31.14 -8.94
N LEU A 725 35.16 -30.03 -9.17
CA LEU A 725 34.89 -29.51 -10.52
C LEU A 725 36.14 -29.04 -11.25
N ILE A 726 37.10 -28.44 -10.57
CA ILE A 726 38.41 -28.10 -11.15
C ILE A 726 39.14 -29.38 -11.61
N GLN A 727 39.14 -30.43 -10.78
CA GLN A 727 39.75 -31.70 -11.14
C GLN A 727 39.02 -32.38 -12.32
N LEU A 728 37.69 -32.39 -12.31
CA LEU A 728 36.88 -32.90 -13.43
C LEU A 728 37.17 -32.10 -14.70
N LYS A 729 37.26 -30.77 -14.63
CA LYS A 729 37.56 -29.91 -15.79
C LYS A 729 38.93 -30.22 -16.37
N LYS A 730 39.93 -30.46 -15.50
CA LYS A 730 41.27 -30.89 -15.93
C LYS A 730 41.24 -32.25 -16.62
N ILE A 731 40.54 -33.24 -16.07
CA ILE A 731 40.40 -34.58 -16.67
C ILE A 731 39.61 -34.51 -17.99
N GLY A 732 38.56 -33.68 -18.04
CA GLY A 732 37.71 -33.49 -19.21
C GLY A 732 38.41 -32.85 -20.42
N ASN A 733 39.63 -32.31 -20.25
CA ASN A 733 40.48 -31.88 -21.36
C ASN A 733 41.22 -33.04 -22.05
N GLY A 734 41.13 -34.26 -21.53
CA GLY A 734 41.65 -35.47 -22.17
C GLY A 734 40.83 -35.89 -23.40
N THR A 735 41.16 -37.05 -23.95
CA THR A 735 40.56 -37.57 -25.20
C THR A 735 40.01 -38.99 -25.06
N ASP A 736 39.83 -39.49 -23.83
CA ASP A 736 39.42 -40.86 -23.53
C ASP A 736 38.00 -40.93 -22.91
N GLU A 737 37.53 -42.15 -22.63
CA GLU A 737 36.21 -42.38 -22.02
C GLU A 737 36.11 -41.78 -20.60
N LYS A 738 37.25 -41.63 -19.91
CA LYS A 738 37.31 -40.96 -18.61
C LYS A 738 37.08 -39.46 -18.75
N ALA A 739 37.67 -38.82 -19.76
CA ALA A 739 37.39 -37.43 -20.11
C ALA A 739 35.94 -37.23 -20.55
N SER A 740 35.35 -38.19 -21.28
CA SER A 740 33.92 -38.19 -21.62
C SER A 740 33.04 -38.10 -20.36
N ARG A 741 33.22 -39.05 -19.43
CA ARG A 741 32.48 -39.10 -18.16
C ARG A 741 32.71 -37.84 -17.31
N ALA A 742 33.93 -37.33 -17.25
CA ALA A 742 34.23 -36.11 -16.51
C ALA A 742 33.43 -34.90 -17.04
N ASN A 743 33.37 -34.72 -18.37
CA ASN A 743 32.58 -33.66 -18.98
C ASN A 743 31.07 -33.87 -18.73
N GLN A 744 30.57 -35.12 -18.77
CA GLN A 744 29.17 -35.41 -18.46
C GLN A 744 28.82 -35.00 -17.02
N LEU A 745 29.66 -35.33 -16.03
CA LEU A 745 29.42 -34.95 -14.64
C LEU A 745 29.38 -33.42 -14.45
N ILE A 746 30.26 -32.67 -15.12
CA ILE A 746 30.22 -31.20 -15.08
C ILE A 746 28.92 -30.68 -15.71
N GLY A 747 28.52 -31.23 -16.86
CA GLY A 747 27.25 -30.89 -17.51
C GLY A 747 26.06 -31.13 -16.59
N ASN A 748 26.04 -32.29 -15.92
CA ASN A 748 25.00 -32.66 -14.95
C ASN A 748 24.91 -31.66 -13.81
N LEU A 749 26.02 -31.28 -13.18
CA LEU A 749 25.98 -30.30 -12.10
C LEU A 749 25.43 -28.94 -12.57
N LEU A 750 25.87 -28.46 -13.73
CA LEU A 750 25.38 -27.19 -14.27
C LEU A 750 23.89 -27.23 -14.62
N TYR A 751 23.40 -28.36 -15.15
CA TYR A 751 21.97 -28.54 -15.41
C TYR A 751 21.17 -28.71 -14.12
N ASN A 752 21.62 -29.56 -13.20
CA ASN A 752 20.93 -29.89 -11.95
C ASN A 752 20.84 -28.69 -11.00
N THR A 753 21.70 -27.68 -11.15
CA THR A 753 21.66 -26.43 -10.38
C THR A 753 21.04 -25.27 -11.13
N SER A 754 20.52 -25.50 -12.34
CA SER A 754 19.69 -24.53 -13.07
C SER A 754 18.26 -24.51 -12.54
N ILE A 755 17.46 -23.53 -12.97
CA ILE A 755 16.02 -23.40 -12.73
C ILE A 755 15.21 -24.70 -12.97
N LEU A 756 15.63 -25.55 -13.92
CA LEU A 756 14.99 -26.83 -14.21
C LEU A 756 15.48 -28.00 -13.35
N GLY A 757 16.64 -27.86 -12.72
CA GLY A 757 17.31 -28.93 -12.01
C GLY A 757 16.81 -29.14 -10.57
N TYR A 758 17.01 -30.35 -10.04
CA TYR A 758 16.61 -30.69 -8.67
C TYR A 758 17.38 -29.89 -7.59
N TYR A 759 18.64 -29.55 -7.85
CA TYR A 759 19.54 -28.82 -6.94
C TYR A 759 19.61 -27.31 -7.23
N ARG A 760 18.56 -26.73 -7.82
CA ARG A 760 18.46 -25.30 -8.20
C ARG A 760 18.79 -24.30 -7.08
N GLN A 761 18.61 -24.70 -5.82
CA GLN A 761 18.85 -23.87 -4.64
C GLN A 761 20.34 -23.62 -4.37
N LEU A 762 21.23 -24.49 -4.86
CA LEU A 762 22.62 -24.54 -4.38
C LEU A 762 23.40 -23.23 -4.57
N PHE A 763 23.16 -22.49 -5.65
CA PHE A 763 23.93 -21.30 -6.02
C PHE A 763 23.09 -20.03 -6.14
N VAL A 764 21.96 -19.99 -5.45
CA VAL A 764 21.05 -18.83 -5.44
C VAL A 764 20.71 -18.37 -4.03
N MET A 765 21.59 -18.66 -3.05
CA MET A 765 21.41 -18.32 -1.63
C MET A 765 20.08 -18.84 -1.05
N ASP A 766 19.74 -20.08 -1.40
CA ASP A 766 18.56 -20.78 -0.89
C ASP A 766 18.95 -22.16 -0.32
N ILE A 767 18.05 -22.77 0.46
CA ILE A 767 18.31 -24.00 1.23
C ILE A 767 17.51 -25.21 0.74
N ASP A 768 16.42 -24.99 0.00
CA ASP A 768 15.53 -26.07 -0.43
C ASP A 768 14.78 -25.76 -1.74
N ASN A 769 13.89 -26.67 -2.12
CA ASN A 769 13.04 -26.57 -3.31
C ASN A 769 11.66 -25.92 -3.05
N THR A 770 11.44 -25.26 -1.92
CA THR A 770 10.19 -24.53 -1.67
C THR A 770 9.97 -23.45 -2.73
N ASN A 771 8.73 -23.17 -3.12
CA ASN A 771 8.43 -22.17 -4.15
C ASN A 771 9.04 -20.80 -3.83
N GLY A 772 9.53 -20.11 -4.87
CA GLY A 772 10.23 -18.83 -4.76
C GLY A 772 10.76 -18.36 -6.11
N GLY A 773 11.51 -17.25 -6.13
CA GLY A 773 11.94 -16.64 -7.39
C GLY A 773 12.88 -17.46 -8.26
N LYS A 774 13.49 -18.52 -7.70
CA LYS A 774 14.32 -19.50 -8.43
C LYS A 774 13.57 -20.28 -9.51
N TYR A 775 12.23 -20.19 -9.55
CA TYR A 775 11.37 -20.80 -10.58
C TYR A 775 10.96 -19.82 -11.71
N ASN A 776 11.39 -18.57 -11.65
CA ASN A 776 10.86 -17.50 -12.51
C ASN A 776 11.64 -17.37 -13.84
N PHE A 777 11.06 -17.83 -14.95
CA PHE A 777 11.63 -17.66 -16.30
C PHE A 777 11.44 -16.25 -16.90
N TRP A 778 10.61 -15.38 -16.32
CA TRP A 778 10.29 -14.04 -16.85
C TRP A 778 11.35 -12.97 -16.57
N ASN A 779 12.43 -13.30 -15.85
CA ASN A 779 13.50 -12.37 -15.50
C ASN A 779 14.68 -12.38 -16.50
N THR A 780 14.42 -12.71 -17.76
CA THR A 780 15.46 -13.15 -18.71
C THR A 780 16.30 -12.04 -19.38
N ASP A 781 15.94 -10.77 -19.22
CA ASP A 781 16.67 -9.59 -19.74
C ASP A 781 16.71 -8.42 -18.73
N ARG A 782 16.28 -8.59 -17.49
CA ARG A 782 16.06 -7.46 -16.59
C ARG A 782 17.40 -6.79 -16.21
N ALA A 783 17.54 -5.52 -16.60
CA ALA A 783 18.36 -4.56 -15.85
C ALA A 783 17.90 -4.53 -14.39
N ASN A 784 18.74 -4.04 -13.48
CA ASN A 784 18.42 -3.87 -12.06
C ASN A 784 16.94 -3.41 -11.89
N PRO A 785 16.04 -4.21 -11.28
CA PRO A 785 14.62 -3.90 -11.23
C PRO A 785 14.31 -2.67 -10.35
N TYR A 786 15.30 -2.22 -9.58
CA TYR A 786 15.22 -1.06 -8.72
C TYR A 786 15.62 0.21 -9.50
N MET A 787 14.69 1.16 -9.63
CA MET A 787 14.86 2.41 -10.40
C MET A 787 15.04 3.67 -9.52
N TYR A 788 14.48 3.66 -8.31
CA TYR A 788 14.46 4.83 -7.42
C TYR A 788 15.25 4.60 -6.13
N TYR A 789 15.12 3.41 -5.55
CA TYR A 789 15.78 2.92 -4.34
C TYR A 789 15.48 1.42 -4.18
N TYR A 790 15.89 0.81 -3.08
CA TYR A 790 15.71 -0.64 -2.81
C TYR A 790 14.59 -0.99 -1.82
N LYS A 791 13.63 -0.12 -1.49
CA LYS A 791 12.61 -0.38 -0.44
C LYS A 791 11.80 -1.69 -0.62
N ASN A 792 11.54 -2.12 -1.85
CA ASN A 792 10.74 -3.32 -2.15
C ASN A 792 11.63 -4.52 -2.48
N PHE A 793 12.76 -4.64 -1.79
CA PHE A 793 13.77 -5.63 -2.13
C PHE A 793 13.25 -7.06 -2.01
N LEU A 794 12.36 -7.32 -1.05
CA LEU A 794 11.83 -8.65 -0.77
C LEU A 794 10.64 -9.01 -1.65
N ASP A 795 9.92 -8.03 -2.20
CA ASP A 795 8.70 -8.23 -2.99
C ASP A 795 9.00 -8.68 -4.41
N THR A 796 10.23 -8.49 -4.86
CA THR A 796 10.70 -8.94 -6.17
C THR A 796 11.86 -9.88 -5.98
N SER A 797 11.88 -10.96 -6.77
CA SER A 797 13.03 -11.84 -6.85
C SER A 797 13.68 -11.73 -8.22
N TYR A 798 14.99 -11.50 -8.19
CA TYR A 798 15.89 -11.33 -9.30
C TYR A 798 17.04 -12.30 -9.10
N ILE A 799 17.03 -13.35 -9.91
CA ILE A 799 18.12 -14.29 -10.08
C ILE A 799 18.53 -14.17 -11.55
N GLU A 800 19.82 -13.91 -11.80
CA GLU A 800 20.33 -13.84 -13.18
C GLU A 800 19.92 -15.10 -13.94
N PRO A 801 19.52 -15.05 -15.22
CA PRO A 801 19.08 -16.24 -15.95
C PRO A 801 20.20 -17.28 -16.11
N ASP A 802 19.86 -18.57 -16.06
CA ASP A 802 20.83 -19.63 -16.30
C ASP A 802 21.34 -19.64 -17.75
N ASN A 803 22.64 -19.87 -17.92
CA ASN A 803 23.21 -20.07 -19.24
C ASN A 803 23.27 -21.57 -19.58
N PHE A 804 22.20 -22.09 -20.17
CA PHE A 804 22.11 -23.50 -20.57
C PHE A 804 23.15 -23.90 -21.63
N ASP A 805 23.77 -22.96 -22.34
CA ASP A 805 24.86 -23.30 -23.27
C ASP A 805 26.10 -23.81 -22.52
N LEU A 806 26.29 -23.45 -21.24
CA LEU A 806 27.39 -23.99 -20.44
C LEU A 806 27.27 -25.50 -20.27
N SER A 807 26.11 -26.02 -19.84
CA SER A 807 25.90 -27.47 -19.69
C SER A 807 25.94 -28.19 -21.03
N ILE A 808 25.30 -27.63 -22.07
CA ILE A 808 25.32 -28.18 -23.44
C ILE A 808 26.76 -28.32 -23.96
N ASN A 809 27.61 -27.32 -23.77
CA ASN A 809 29.01 -27.37 -24.23
C ASN A 809 29.81 -28.51 -23.57
N TYR A 810 29.59 -28.79 -22.28
CA TYR A 810 30.22 -29.93 -21.61
C TYR A 810 29.64 -31.25 -22.11
N TYR A 811 28.32 -31.35 -22.28
CA TYR A 811 27.71 -32.54 -22.85
C TYR A 811 28.15 -32.83 -24.29
N GLN A 812 28.35 -31.81 -25.13
CA GLN A 812 28.90 -31.99 -26.48
C GLN A 812 30.29 -32.62 -26.47
N LYS A 813 31.15 -32.22 -25.52
CA LYS A 813 32.47 -32.84 -25.33
C LYS A 813 32.33 -34.30 -24.90
N ALA A 814 31.43 -34.59 -23.96
CA ALA A 814 31.15 -35.96 -23.54
C ALA A 814 30.65 -36.83 -24.70
N LEU A 815 29.67 -36.33 -25.46
CA LEU A 815 29.08 -37.03 -26.61
C LEU A 815 30.13 -37.38 -27.67
N LYS A 816 31.05 -36.45 -27.96
CA LYS A 816 32.13 -36.64 -28.93
C LYS A 816 33.13 -37.71 -28.49
N LEU A 817 33.41 -37.79 -27.20
CA LEU A 817 34.43 -38.69 -26.63
C LEU A 817 33.88 -40.06 -26.24
N SER A 818 32.56 -40.21 -26.06
CA SER A 818 31.97 -41.49 -25.69
C SER A 818 32.02 -42.49 -26.84
N ASN A 819 32.28 -43.76 -26.52
CA ASN A 819 32.26 -44.86 -27.49
C ASN A 819 31.04 -45.78 -27.35
N ASN A 820 30.26 -45.63 -26.27
CA ASN A 820 29.11 -46.47 -25.97
C ASN A 820 27.80 -45.84 -26.48
N LYS A 821 27.01 -46.59 -27.27
CA LYS A 821 25.71 -46.13 -27.77
C LYS A 821 24.72 -45.77 -26.65
N GLU A 822 24.72 -46.53 -25.55
CA GLU A 822 23.83 -46.28 -24.40
C GLU A 822 24.18 -44.96 -23.70
N ASP A 823 25.48 -44.68 -23.54
CA ASP A 823 25.95 -43.43 -22.93
C ASP A 823 25.66 -42.23 -23.83
N LYS A 824 25.84 -42.36 -25.15
CA LYS A 824 25.46 -41.32 -26.12
C LYS A 824 23.97 -40.99 -26.09
N ALA A 825 23.11 -42.00 -25.94
CA ALA A 825 21.67 -41.80 -25.82
C ALA A 825 21.32 -40.97 -24.58
N ARG A 826 21.90 -41.30 -23.41
CA ARG A 826 21.71 -40.53 -22.17
C ARG A 826 22.23 -39.10 -22.28
N ILE A 827 23.43 -38.91 -22.85
CA ILE A 827 24.02 -37.57 -23.04
C ILE A 827 23.14 -36.72 -23.95
N LEU A 828 22.63 -37.27 -25.06
CA LEU A 828 21.71 -36.54 -25.95
C LEU A 828 20.41 -36.16 -25.26
N PHE A 829 19.87 -37.01 -24.39
CA PHE A 829 18.71 -36.67 -23.57
C PHE A 829 19.01 -35.50 -22.63
N GLN A 830 20.13 -35.53 -21.91
CA GLN A 830 20.58 -34.45 -21.03
C GLN A 830 20.77 -33.12 -21.78
N MET A 831 21.34 -33.19 -23.00
CA MET A 831 21.45 -32.02 -23.89
C MET A 831 20.10 -31.48 -24.31
N ALA A 832 19.14 -32.35 -24.62
CA ALA A 832 17.79 -31.95 -24.98
C ALA A 832 17.05 -31.30 -23.80
N SER A 833 17.24 -31.79 -22.57
CA SER A 833 16.70 -31.17 -21.36
C SER A 833 17.25 -29.75 -21.15
N ALA A 834 18.55 -29.55 -21.36
CA ALA A 834 19.14 -28.21 -21.32
C ALA A 834 18.65 -27.31 -22.47
N GLU A 835 18.47 -27.85 -23.68
CA GLU A 835 17.89 -27.14 -24.83
C GLU A 835 16.44 -26.69 -24.56
N GLN A 836 15.66 -27.50 -23.84
CA GLN A 836 14.31 -27.15 -23.39
C GLN A 836 14.32 -25.96 -22.42
N GLY A 837 15.32 -25.84 -21.56
CA GLY A 837 15.51 -24.65 -20.72
C GLY A 837 15.69 -23.36 -21.55
N LYS A 838 16.45 -23.43 -22.66
CA LYS A 838 16.59 -22.31 -23.60
C LYS A 838 15.26 -21.93 -24.25
N TYR A 839 14.40 -22.91 -24.54
CA TYR A 839 13.05 -22.64 -25.05
C TYR A 839 12.19 -21.91 -24.01
N TYR A 840 12.16 -22.36 -22.75
CA TYR A 840 11.37 -21.68 -21.72
C TYR A 840 11.83 -20.24 -21.47
N GLN A 841 13.14 -19.99 -21.54
CA GLN A 841 13.67 -18.62 -21.49
C GLN A 841 13.20 -17.78 -22.69
N TYR A 842 13.16 -18.37 -23.89
CA TYR A 842 12.63 -17.69 -25.08
C TYR A 842 11.13 -17.42 -24.96
N GLU A 843 10.34 -18.43 -24.57
CA GLU A 843 8.89 -18.34 -24.42
C GLU A 843 8.51 -17.25 -23.41
N ALA A 844 9.21 -17.18 -22.28
CA ALA A 844 8.99 -16.15 -21.28
C ALA A 844 9.27 -14.71 -21.80
N LYS A 845 10.15 -14.53 -22.79
CA LYS A 845 10.41 -13.24 -23.44
C LYS A 845 9.37 -12.87 -24.50
N ASN A 846 8.68 -13.86 -25.04
CA ASN A 846 7.84 -13.70 -26.22
C ASN A 846 6.38 -14.06 -25.88
N GLN A 847 5.90 -13.70 -24.70
CA GLN A 847 4.49 -13.94 -24.33
C GLN A 847 3.54 -13.07 -25.15
N GLY A 848 2.39 -13.64 -25.53
CA GLY A 848 1.30 -12.92 -26.18
C GLY A 848 0.66 -11.90 -25.23
N ASN A 849 0.89 -10.61 -25.45
CA ASN A 849 0.21 -9.55 -24.69
C ASN A 849 -1.09 -9.14 -25.40
N PHE A 850 -2.15 -9.91 -25.19
CA PHE A 850 -3.47 -9.67 -25.77
C PHE A 850 -4.45 -9.20 -24.69
N ASP A 851 -5.18 -8.10 -24.94
CA ASP A 851 -6.22 -7.63 -24.02
C ASP A 851 -7.36 -8.67 -23.94
N TYR A 852 -7.69 -9.12 -22.72
CA TYR A 852 -8.74 -10.12 -22.49
C TYR A 852 -10.13 -9.64 -22.94
N SER A 853 -10.33 -8.32 -23.04
CA SER A 853 -11.56 -7.73 -23.56
C SER A 853 -11.68 -7.76 -25.09
N ASP A 854 -10.61 -8.16 -25.81
CA ASP A 854 -10.66 -8.32 -27.26
C ASP A 854 -11.57 -9.51 -27.63
N PRO A 855 -12.63 -9.33 -28.44
CA PRO A 855 -13.50 -10.42 -28.88
C PRO A 855 -12.77 -11.56 -29.61
N LYS A 856 -11.54 -11.31 -30.12
CA LYS A 856 -10.68 -12.30 -30.78
C LYS A 856 -9.52 -12.79 -29.92
N TRP A 857 -9.55 -12.52 -28.61
CA TRP A 857 -8.48 -12.95 -27.69
C TRP A 857 -8.13 -14.43 -27.85
N SER A 858 -9.15 -15.32 -27.90
CA SER A 858 -8.93 -16.76 -28.07
C SER A 858 -8.25 -17.14 -29.39
N GLU A 859 -8.59 -16.48 -30.49
CA GLU A 859 -7.97 -16.74 -31.81
C GLU A 859 -6.50 -16.31 -31.83
N LYS A 860 -6.20 -15.14 -31.23
CA LYS A 860 -4.85 -14.60 -31.12
C LYS A 860 -3.96 -15.47 -30.23
N GLU A 861 -4.49 -15.89 -29.09
CA GLU A 861 -3.79 -16.77 -28.16
C GLU A 861 -3.50 -18.14 -28.79
N GLU A 862 -4.48 -18.74 -29.49
CA GLU A 862 -4.27 -20.01 -30.19
C GLU A 862 -3.24 -19.89 -31.32
N ALA A 863 -3.29 -18.81 -32.11
CA ALA A 863 -2.32 -18.54 -33.17
C ALA A 863 -0.90 -18.38 -32.60
N HIS A 864 -0.77 -17.63 -31.50
CA HIS A 864 0.49 -17.44 -30.80
C HIS A 864 1.05 -18.75 -30.24
N GLN A 865 0.21 -19.55 -29.57
CA GLN A 865 0.62 -20.86 -29.06
C GLN A 865 1.06 -21.81 -30.18
N LYS A 866 0.41 -21.75 -31.35
CA LYS A 866 0.79 -22.53 -32.54
C LYS A 866 2.14 -22.09 -33.10
N GLU A 867 2.41 -20.79 -33.13
CA GLU A 867 3.71 -20.23 -33.51
C GLU A 867 4.80 -20.72 -32.54
N MET A 868 4.58 -20.60 -31.23
CA MET A 868 5.52 -21.05 -30.20
C MET A 868 5.79 -22.56 -30.29
N ASN A 869 4.76 -23.37 -30.50
CA ASN A 869 4.90 -24.81 -30.74
C ASN A 869 5.73 -25.13 -31.99
N THR A 870 5.52 -24.39 -33.09
CA THR A 870 6.27 -24.56 -34.33
C THR A 870 7.74 -24.21 -34.13
N LEU A 871 8.01 -23.09 -33.47
CA LEU A 871 9.36 -22.64 -33.14
C LEU A 871 10.08 -23.65 -32.23
N ARG A 872 9.41 -24.14 -31.19
CA ARG A 872 9.93 -25.17 -30.29
C ARG A 872 10.42 -26.39 -31.08
N ASN A 873 9.59 -26.87 -32.00
CA ASN A 873 9.90 -28.04 -32.82
C ASN A 873 11.06 -27.80 -33.79
N GLN A 874 11.15 -26.61 -34.37
CA GLN A 874 12.16 -26.29 -35.39
C GLN A 874 13.52 -25.92 -34.79
N LYS A 875 13.56 -25.27 -33.63
CA LYS A 875 14.78 -24.68 -33.06
C LYS A 875 15.24 -25.25 -31.72
N TYR A 876 14.37 -25.93 -30.98
CA TYR A 876 14.63 -26.35 -29.58
C TYR A 876 14.34 -27.83 -29.31
N ARG A 877 14.38 -28.67 -30.35
CA ARG A 877 14.28 -30.13 -30.25
C ARG A 877 15.39 -30.84 -31.03
N THR A 878 16.51 -30.16 -31.24
CA THR A 878 17.64 -30.66 -32.05
C THR A 878 18.17 -31.97 -31.48
N TYR A 879 18.39 -32.04 -30.17
CA TYR A 879 19.01 -33.21 -29.55
C TYR A 879 18.03 -34.36 -29.36
N PHE A 880 16.74 -34.08 -29.14
CA PHE A 880 15.70 -35.10 -29.22
C PHE A 880 15.58 -35.70 -30.63
N ALA A 881 15.67 -34.88 -31.69
CA ALA A 881 15.65 -35.39 -33.06
C ALA A 881 16.87 -36.29 -33.36
N GLN A 882 18.07 -35.93 -32.85
CA GLN A 882 19.26 -36.77 -32.94
C GLN A 882 19.10 -38.08 -32.17
N LEU A 883 18.60 -38.02 -30.93
CA LEU A 883 18.30 -39.20 -30.10
C LEU A 883 17.31 -40.14 -30.81
N LYS A 884 16.20 -39.60 -31.36
CA LYS A 884 15.19 -40.37 -32.10
C LYS A 884 15.75 -41.01 -33.37
N SER A 885 16.57 -40.29 -34.13
CA SER A 885 17.07 -40.78 -35.43
C SER A 885 18.24 -41.74 -35.33
N GLN A 886 19.07 -41.63 -34.30
CA GLN A 886 20.35 -42.37 -34.21
C GLN A 886 20.42 -43.40 -33.08
N TYR A 887 19.55 -43.31 -32.06
CA TYR A 887 19.67 -44.07 -30.82
C TYR A 887 18.34 -44.57 -30.24
N SER A 888 17.26 -44.59 -31.02
CA SER A 888 15.94 -45.08 -30.57
C SER A 888 15.92 -46.58 -30.22
N ASP A 889 16.91 -47.34 -30.69
CA ASP A 889 17.09 -48.77 -30.44
C ASP A 889 17.72 -49.08 -29.08
N THR A 890 18.35 -48.08 -28.44
CA THR A 890 19.07 -48.24 -27.16
C THR A 890 18.11 -48.50 -26.00
N GLU A 891 18.57 -49.22 -24.98
CA GLU A 891 17.75 -49.46 -23.78
C GLU A 891 17.54 -48.17 -23.00
N ALA A 892 18.56 -47.31 -22.95
CA ALA A 892 18.46 -45.97 -22.39
C ALA A 892 17.31 -45.16 -23.01
N ALA A 893 17.13 -45.20 -24.34
CA ALA A 893 16.01 -44.50 -24.99
C ALA A 893 14.64 -45.08 -24.60
N LYS A 894 14.52 -46.40 -24.46
CA LYS A 894 13.27 -47.06 -24.03
C LYS A 894 12.93 -46.74 -22.57
N ASP A 895 13.92 -46.78 -21.69
CA ASP A 895 13.78 -46.42 -20.28
C ASP A 895 13.30 -44.96 -20.14
N LEU A 896 13.91 -44.04 -20.89
CA LEU A 896 13.54 -42.63 -20.91
C LEU A 896 12.10 -42.41 -21.42
N MET A 897 11.62 -43.21 -22.39
CA MET A 897 10.22 -43.16 -22.83
C MET A 897 9.24 -43.66 -21.76
N GLY A 898 9.70 -44.51 -20.84
CA GLY A 898 8.92 -44.98 -19.69
C GLY A 898 8.86 -43.95 -18.55
N SER A 899 9.92 -43.16 -18.34
CA SER A 899 10.01 -42.19 -17.25
C SER A 899 9.64 -40.76 -17.63
N CYS A 900 9.67 -40.39 -18.91
CA CYS A 900 9.35 -39.05 -19.40
C CYS A 900 8.23 -39.07 -20.44
N SER A 901 7.02 -38.65 -20.03
CA SER A 901 5.84 -38.59 -20.91
C SER A 901 6.03 -37.62 -22.09
N TYR A 902 6.72 -36.50 -21.87
CA TYR A 902 7.04 -35.50 -22.89
C TYR A 902 7.94 -36.09 -24.00
N PHE A 903 8.98 -36.83 -23.60
CA PHE A 903 9.86 -37.51 -24.54
C PHE A 903 9.15 -38.68 -25.24
N SER A 904 8.38 -39.48 -24.49
CA SER A 904 7.54 -40.55 -25.04
C SER A 904 6.61 -40.05 -26.15
N TYR A 905 5.99 -38.88 -25.95
CA TYR A 905 5.14 -38.23 -26.95
C TYR A 905 5.94 -37.78 -28.18
N PHE A 906 7.13 -37.21 -28.01
CA PHE A 906 8.00 -36.82 -29.13
C PHE A 906 8.51 -38.02 -29.95
N MET A 907 8.71 -39.18 -29.32
CA MET A 907 9.20 -40.38 -29.97
C MET A 907 8.15 -41.09 -30.82
N ARG A 908 6.86 -40.88 -30.54
CA ARG A 908 5.74 -41.30 -31.41
C ARG A 908 5.71 -40.47 -32.69
#